data_AF-A0A841CJH2-F1
#
_entry.id   AF-A0A841CJH2-F1
#
_cell.length_a   1.000
_cell.length_b   1.000
_cell.length_c   1.000
_cell.angle_alpha   90.00
_cell.angle_beta   90.00
_cell.angle_gamma   90.00
#
_symmetry.space_group_name_H-M   'P 1'
#
loop_
_entity.id
_entity.type
_entity.pdbx_description
1 polymer ?
#
loop_
_entity_poly.entity_id
_entity_poly.type
_entity_poly.pdbx_seq_one_letter_code
_entity_poly.pdbx_strand_id
1 'polypeptide(L)'
;MTDIRTEPTGADVLRHVLRHVLRLGRHDSESRALREIHELCGSAAEWRQVLVRIPLDKLSFQLEAGVERATAIAALTGWCRSFKTRRAGGHQRHESEVFGYLSVLLITLTTMAQSDAGAAQEAHDCQGVCHPLVQDDSVRRALVELYSPARTAEHHVGSEWAVVRDARFEFHRHGSTSFLLRGKPGQVTARHTEFALKCVLFPYADIPVIAAKTRSYETDHNSLDASGRTVGHMVRVWASTDNWILMDFAEGRTLAEEIDELKREAALPVVGRFRRRQPSPAGNVRLDLIRKVGLPLLTALAELHRSGKRHEDLSPTNVIVHRRVPDRDGRAYDLTFVDFGRNYLYSGAFAGPRTAQSAYVAPEVRANSEDVAKADLYSLGHILIALGDVGANRDDTIPDRFYGQAPLIARVVEDLIDVRPDRRLLVFPVPIDDADVYHYLRQVLEQELDVTQAALVDDPDLRPRAIPYDRHTVTETVRTLFPASREPKRRRRIYRMRKQQGVLADPRRSMHARWLLFFSVVSSLSYFTSTTVCVLWFLRDIGIDVLGPPVQLVLRPWDVPPGVIPLVDDLRVPDYKLGLVWENLPARIIGLSFALASVRYYQNILSGVTTLVARSSALPGAPLRIAAEIAIRAMAPWASWLILWVNLVDVRDWPLSTAIGYSGVVFSNVLCAAFATRYLALARAAELSTVPPEHQKIIGLDAFRQWGPTVTLYSVTVWVFAYLIMNGTLKDTYVYALSVALVNIGLFYVLKTGINALDVRTGLNRCFLAAERLRYEAEANHRPRPLAAPKHPVHANPD
;
A
#
# COMPACT_ATOMS: atom_id res chain seq x y z
N MET A 1 -71.31 14.46 10.74
CA MET A 1 -69.99 13.85 10.98
C MET A 1 -69.58 13.17 9.68
N THR A 2 -69.02 13.94 8.76
CA THR A 2 -68.35 13.43 7.56
C THR A 2 -66.95 13.00 7.99
N ASP A 3 -66.72 11.70 7.93
CA ASP A 3 -65.45 11.06 8.24
C ASP A 3 -64.42 11.54 7.21
N ILE A 4 -63.54 12.46 7.62
CA ILE A 4 -62.42 12.93 6.79
C ILE A 4 -61.48 11.73 6.70
N ARG A 5 -61.61 10.94 5.62
CA ARG A 5 -60.60 9.98 5.21
C ARG A 5 -59.31 10.76 4.99
N THR A 6 -58.46 10.80 6.00
CA THR A 6 -57.05 11.20 5.85
C THR A 6 -56.47 10.30 4.77
N GLU A 7 -56.00 10.90 3.67
CA GLU A 7 -55.29 10.17 2.62
C GLU A 7 -54.16 9.37 3.28
N PRO A 8 -54.05 8.06 2.99
CA PRO A 8 -53.05 7.21 3.62
C PRO A 8 -51.66 7.80 3.35
N THR A 9 -50.85 7.94 4.39
CA THR A 9 -49.47 8.41 4.22
C THR A 9 -48.67 7.40 3.40
N GLY A 10 -47.66 7.84 2.64
CA GLY A 10 -46.86 6.92 1.81
C GLY A 10 -46.20 5.78 2.60
N ALA A 11 -45.90 5.97 3.89
CA ALA A 11 -45.41 4.93 4.79
C ALA A 11 -46.49 3.88 5.11
N ASP A 12 -47.75 4.31 5.27
CA ASP A 12 -48.88 3.39 5.42
C ASP A 12 -49.07 2.56 4.14
N VAL A 13 -48.93 3.18 2.96
CA VAL A 13 -49.02 2.47 1.68
C VAL A 13 -47.93 1.42 1.55
N LEU A 14 -46.65 1.74 1.83
CA LEU A 14 -45.54 0.77 1.81
C LEU A 14 -45.81 -0.43 2.74
N ARG A 15 -46.27 -0.16 3.96
CA ARG A 15 -46.65 -1.19 4.94
C ARG A 15 -47.77 -2.09 4.40
N HIS A 16 -48.78 -1.52 3.76
CA HIS A 16 -49.90 -2.29 3.21
C HIS A 16 -49.43 -3.14 2.02
N VAL A 17 -48.67 -2.57 1.08
CA VAL A 17 -48.07 -3.31 -0.04
C VAL A 17 -47.25 -4.50 0.47
N LEU A 18 -46.38 -4.30 1.46
CA LEU A 18 -45.56 -5.38 2.02
C LEU A 18 -46.39 -6.45 2.75
N ARG A 19 -47.46 -6.08 3.46
CA ARG A 19 -48.41 -7.06 4.03
C ARG A 19 -49.08 -7.91 2.96
N HIS A 20 -49.49 -7.32 1.83
CA HIS A 20 -50.06 -8.08 0.72
C HIS A 20 -49.00 -8.96 0.04
N VAL A 21 -47.77 -8.47 -0.10
CA VAL A 21 -46.62 -9.24 -0.61
C VAL A 21 -46.36 -10.50 0.22
N LEU A 22 -46.42 -10.42 1.55
CA LEU A 22 -46.27 -11.60 2.42
C LEU A 22 -47.38 -12.64 2.24
N ARG A 23 -48.51 -12.29 1.62
CA ARG A 23 -49.60 -13.21 1.26
C ARG A 23 -49.46 -13.78 -0.16
N LEU A 24 -48.61 -13.19 -1.00
CA LEU A 24 -48.35 -13.69 -2.36
C LEU A 24 -47.68 -15.08 -2.28
N GLY A 25 -48.13 -16.01 -3.12
CA GLY A 25 -47.72 -17.42 -3.05
C GLY A 25 -48.64 -18.37 -2.29
N ARG A 26 -49.77 -17.88 -1.77
CA ARG A 26 -50.91 -18.71 -1.38
C ARG A 26 -51.95 -18.69 -2.51
N HIS A 27 -52.17 -19.84 -3.15
CA HIS A 27 -52.96 -19.96 -4.40
C HIS A 27 -54.35 -19.30 -4.33
N ASP A 28 -55.06 -19.41 -3.21
CA ASP A 28 -56.45 -18.93 -3.09
C ASP A 28 -56.57 -17.39 -2.93
N SER A 29 -55.46 -16.69 -2.67
CA SER A 29 -55.46 -15.25 -2.38
C SER A 29 -54.61 -14.40 -3.32
N GLU A 30 -53.88 -15.00 -4.27
CA GLU A 30 -52.89 -14.26 -5.08
C GLU A 30 -53.52 -13.19 -5.99
N SER A 31 -54.51 -13.53 -6.82
CA SER A 31 -55.19 -12.54 -7.66
C SER A 31 -55.93 -11.47 -6.86
N ARG A 32 -56.37 -11.79 -5.62
CA ARG A 32 -56.97 -10.80 -4.73
C ARG A 32 -55.91 -9.82 -4.22
N ALA A 33 -54.77 -10.33 -3.76
CA ALA A 33 -53.66 -9.51 -3.30
C ALA A 33 -53.08 -8.62 -4.42
N LEU A 34 -52.96 -9.12 -5.65
CA LEU A 34 -52.50 -8.33 -6.80
C LEU A 34 -53.48 -7.20 -7.16
N ARG A 35 -54.79 -7.45 -7.10
CA ARG A 35 -55.81 -6.41 -7.27
C ARG A 35 -55.75 -5.35 -6.16
N GLU A 36 -55.65 -5.79 -4.91
CA GLU A 36 -55.52 -4.88 -3.75
C GLU A 36 -54.25 -4.02 -3.86
N ILE A 37 -53.13 -4.58 -4.32
CA ILE A 37 -51.91 -3.81 -4.59
C ILE A 37 -52.11 -2.82 -5.74
N HIS A 38 -52.78 -3.23 -6.82
CA HIS A 38 -53.09 -2.34 -7.95
C HIS A 38 -54.04 -1.19 -7.57
N GLU A 39 -55.00 -1.45 -6.68
CA GLU A 39 -55.91 -0.42 -6.14
C GLU A 39 -55.19 0.58 -5.22
N LEU A 40 -54.14 0.13 -4.51
CA LEU A 40 -53.30 0.99 -3.66
C LEU A 40 -52.29 1.80 -4.48
N CYS A 41 -51.73 1.21 -5.54
CA CYS A 41 -50.68 1.79 -6.37
C CYS A 41 -50.87 1.36 -7.84
N GLY A 42 -51.77 2.03 -8.55
CA GLY A 42 -52.15 1.66 -9.92
C GLY A 42 -51.29 2.33 -10.99
N SER A 43 -50.62 3.43 -10.65
CA SER A 43 -49.84 4.27 -11.56
C SER A 43 -48.37 4.35 -11.16
N ALA A 44 -47.48 4.66 -12.12
CA ALA A 44 -46.07 4.91 -11.82
C ALA A 44 -45.85 6.03 -10.80
N ALA A 45 -46.70 7.06 -10.78
CA ALA A 45 -46.57 8.17 -9.83
C ALA A 45 -46.77 7.71 -8.38
N GLU A 46 -47.77 6.85 -8.14
CA GLU A 46 -48.02 6.27 -6.82
C GLU A 46 -46.89 5.32 -6.41
N TRP A 47 -46.39 4.49 -7.34
CA TRP A 47 -45.23 3.64 -7.08
C TRP A 47 -43.97 4.43 -6.76
N ARG A 48 -43.72 5.56 -7.43
CA ARG A 48 -42.62 6.46 -7.07
C ARG A 48 -42.74 6.95 -5.63
N GLN A 49 -43.95 7.34 -5.19
CA GLN A 49 -44.18 7.76 -3.80
C GLN A 49 -43.89 6.65 -2.80
N VAL A 50 -44.28 5.41 -3.10
CA VAL A 50 -43.96 4.24 -2.26
C VAL A 50 -42.45 4.01 -2.20
N LEU A 51 -41.76 4.05 -3.34
CA LEU A 51 -40.32 3.79 -3.41
C LEU A 51 -39.49 4.87 -2.71
N VAL A 52 -39.88 6.16 -2.81
CA VAL A 52 -39.21 7.27 -2.11
C VAL A 52 -39.28 7.10 -0.59
N ARG A 53 -40.38 6.54 -0.07
CA ARG A 53 -40.63 6.41 1.38
C ARG A 53 -40.00 5.16 2.01
N ILE A 54 -39.17 4.40 1.29
CA ILE A 54 -38.47 3.26 1.89
C ILE A 54 -37.40 3.78 2.87
N PRO A 55 -37.45 3.42 4.16
CA PRO A 55 -36.45 3.88 5.12
C PRO A 55 -35.05 3.33 4.83
N LEU A 56 -34.05 4.18 4.98
CA LEU A 56 -32.66 3.88 4.63
C LEU A 56 -32.02 2.84 5.56
N ASP A 57 -32.20 2.96 6.87
CA ASP A 57 -31.64 2.03 7.84
C ASP A 57 -32.60 0.84 8.13
N LYS A 58 -32.01 -0.28 8.58
CA LYS A 58 -32.76 -1.54 8.81
C LYS A 58 -33.81 -1.41 9.92
N LEU A 59 -33.53 -0.62 10.95
CA LEU A 59 -34.42 -0.49 12.12
C LEU A 59 -35.65 0.34 11.76
N SER A 60 -35.46 1.51 11.14
CA SER A 60 -36.57 2.34 10.66
C SER A 60 -37.40 1.58 9.64
N PHE A 61 -36.78 0.80 8.76
CA PHE A 61 -37.52 -0.07 7.83
C PHE A 61 -38.43 -1.04 8.59
N GLN A 62 -37.90 -1.74 9.59
CA GLN A 62 -38.70 -2.70 10.38
C GLN A 62 -39.87 -2.04 11.11
N LEU A 63 -39.64 -0.86 11.70
CA LEU A 63 -40.66 -0.12 12.44
C LEU A 63 -41.77 0.43 11.52
N GLU A 64 -41.40 0.99 10.37
CA GLU A 64 -42.35 1.58 9.43
C GLU A 64 -43.06 0.52 8.58
N ALA A 65 -42.31 -0.42 7.98
CA ALA A 65 -42.87 -1.47 7.15
C ALA A 65 -43.59 -2.57 7.95
N GLY A 66 -43.28 -2.73 9.25
CA GLY A 66 -43.83 -3.78 10.09
C GLY A 66 -43.31 -5.19 9.76
N VAL A 67 -42.21 -5.28 9.01
CA VAL A 67 -41.55 -6.52 8.61
C VAL A 67 -40.05 -6.30 8.47
N GLU A 68 -39.23 -7.30 8.78
CA GLU A 68 -37.79 -7.21 8.54
C GLU A 68 -37.48 -7.16 7.04
N ARG A 69 -36.49 -6.33 6.66
CA ARG A 69 -36.07 -6.16 5.25
C ARG A 69 -35.66 -7.50 4.62
N ALA A 70 -34.95 -8.34 5.36
CA ALA A 70 -34.54 -9.67 4.89
C ALA A 70 -35.75 -10.58 4.59
N THR A 71 -36.77 -10.56 5.43
CA THR A 71 -38.02 -11.31 5.22
C THR A 71 -38.78 -10.81 4.00
N ALA A 72 -38.87 -9.48 3.83
CA ALA A 72 -39.52 -8.88 2.66
C ALA A 72 -38.79 -9.26 1.35
N ILE A 73 -37.45 -9.19 1.33
CA ILE A 73 -36.63 -9.62 0.20
C ILE A 73 -36.86 -11.10 -0.10
N ALA A 74 -36.82 -11.98 0.91
CA ALA A 74 -37.02 -13.41 0.72
C ALA A 74 -38.40 -13.75 0.14
N ALA A 75 -39.47 -13.10 0.65
CA ALA A 75 -40.83 -13.29 0.16
C ALA A 75 -40.99 -12.83 -1.30
N LEU A 76 -40.51 -11.62 -1.62
CA LEU A 76 -40.52 -11.08 -2.98
C LEU A 76 -39.71 -11.96 -3.94
N THR A 77 -38.51 -12.38 -3.56
CA THR A 77 -37.67 -13.26 -4.38
C THR A 77 -38.36 -14.58 -4.69
N GLY A 78 -38.96 -15.23 -3.68
CA GLY A 78 -39.68 -16.48 -3.86
C GLY A 78 -40.90 -16.34 -4.78
N TRP A 79 -41.65 -15.25 -4.64
CA TRP A 79 -42.80 -14.96 -5.50
C TRP A 79 -42.38 -14.63 -6.92
N CYS A 80 -41.44 -13.70 -7.11
CA CYS A 80 -40.95 -13.26 -8.42
C CYS A 80 -40.39 -14.44 -9.25
N ARG A 81 -39.64 -15.35 -8.62
CA ARG A 81 -39.09 -16.55 -9.30
C ARG A 81 -40.16 -17.51 -9.83
N SER A 82 -41.32 -17.55 -9.21
CA SER A 82 -42.37 -18.51 -9.52
C SER A 82 -43.57 -17.90 -10.24
N PHE A 83 -43.65 -16.57 -10.37
CA PHE A 83 -44.76 -15.86 -11.00
C PHE A 83 -45.09 -16.42 -12.40
N LYS A 84 -44.10 -16.54 -13.29
CA LYS A 84 -44.32 -16.97 -14.68
C LYS A 84 -44.70 -18.44 -14.83
N THR A 85 -44.26 -19.31 -13.91
CA THR A 85 -44.47 -20.75 -14.00
C THR A 85 -45.77 -21.22 -13.34
N ARG A 86 -46.40 -20.37 -12.52
CA ARG A 86 -47.60 -20.72 -11.74
C ARG A 86 -48.90 -20.74 -12.52
N ARG A 87 -48.97 -20.16 -13.73
CA ARG A 87 -50.23 -20.04 -14.48
C ARG A 87 -50.06 -20.38 -15.96
N ALA A 88 -50.56 -21.55 -16.36
CA ALA A 88 -50.47 -22.06 -17.73
C ALA A 88 -51.20 -21.19 -18.77
N GLY A 89 -52.22 -20.43 -18.37
CA GLY A 89 -53.00 -19.54 -19.25
C GLY A 89 -52.44 -18.12 -19.40
N GLY A 90 -51.25 -17.83 -18.86
CA GLY A 90 -50.70 -16.48 -18.80
C GLY A 90 -51.34 -15.62 -17.70
N HIS A 91 -50.84 -14.39 -17.56
CA HIS A 91 -51.28 -13.42 -16.55
C HIS A 91 -52.03 -12.26 -17.18
N GLN A 92 -52.96 -11.66 -16.45
CA GLN A 92 -53.66 -10.46 -16.90
C GLN A 92 -52.68 -9.29 -17.02
N ARG A 93 -53.05 -8.27 -17.81
CA ARG A 93 -52.20 -7.10 -18.04
C ARG A 93 -51.82 -6.39 -16.74
N HIS A 94 -52.80 -6.11 -15.87
CA HIS A 94 -52.56 -5.46 -14.59
C HIS A 94 -51.73 -6.33 -13.63
N GLU A 95 -51.90 -7.66 -13.64
CA GLU A 95 -51.07 -8.59 -12.85
C GLU A 95 -49.61 -8.51 -13.28
N SER A 96 -49.36 -8.39 -14.59
CA SER A 96 -48.02 -8.21 -15.16
C SER A 96 -47.42 -6.83 -14.85
N GLU A 97 -48.24 -5.78 -14.82
CA GLU A 97 -47.81 -4.43 -14.44
C GLU A 97 -47.40 -4.38 -12.95
N VAL A 98 -48.23 -4.91 -12.04
CA VAL A 98 -47.90 -5.03 -10.62
C VAL A 98 -46.63 -5.87 -10.41
N PHE A 99 -46.47 -6.97 -11.16
CA PHE A 99 -45.22 -7.75 -11.15
C PHE A 99 -44.00 -6.91 -11.54
N GLY A 100 -44.12 -6.05 -12.56
CA GLY A 100 -43.07 -5.12 -12.96
C GLY A 100 -42.62 -4.23 -11.80
N TYR A 101 -43.58 -3.55 -11.14
CA TYR A 101 -43.29 -2.64 -10.03
C TYR A 101 -42.75 -3.34 -8.78
N LEU A 102 -43.33 -4.48 -8.39
CA LEU A 102 -42.84 -5.27 -7.26
C LEU A 102 -41.43 -5.81 -7.49
N SER A 103 -41.07 -6.09 -8.74
CA SER A 103 -39.70 -6.50 -9.10
C SER A 103 -38.71 -5.34 -8.95
N VAL A 104 -39.10 -4.09 -9.27
CA VAL A 104 -38.27 -2.90 -9.02
C VAL A 104 -38.13 -2.63 -7.51
N LEU A 105 -39.20 -2.83 -6.73
CA LEU A 105 -39.14 -2.79 -5.27
C LEU A 105 -38.14 -3.83 -4.73
N LEU A 106 -38.18 -5.07 -5.22
CA LEU A 106 -37.21 -6.10 -4.85
C LEU A 106 -35.77 -5.69 -5.18
N ILE A 107 -35.50 -5.21 -6.40
CA ILE A 107 -34.17 -4.72 -6.80
C ILE A 107 -33.71 -3.59 -5.86
N THR A 108 -34.60 -2.67 -5.50
CA THR A 108 -34.31 -1.56 -4.58
C THR A 108 -33.91 -2.08 -3.20
N LEU A 109 -34.73 -2.95 -2.59
CA LEU A 109 -34.46 -3.51 -1.26
C LEU A 109 -33.18 -4.34 -1.23
N THR A 110 -32.93 -5.14 -2.27
CA THR A 110 -31.70 -5.92 -2.41
C THR A 110 -30.47 -5.02 -2.53
N THR A 111 -30.55 -3.93 -3.31
CA THR A 111 -29.44 -2.96 -3.44
C THR A 111 -29.09 -2.32 -2.10
N MET A 112 -30.12 -1.91 -1.33
CA MET A 112 -29.93 -1.34 0.00
C MET A 112 -29.33 -2.36 0.98
N ALA A 113 -29.81 -3.61 0.95
CA ALA A 113 -29.29 -4.67 1.81
C ALA A 113 -27.80 -5.00 1.53
N GLN A 114 -27.38 -4.97 0.27
CA GLN A 114 -25.96 -5.17 -0.09
C GLN A 114 -25.07 -4.03 0.36
N SER A 115 -25.59 -2.80 0.33
CA SER A 115 -24.88 -1.62 0.82
C SER A 115 -24.59 -1.70 2.32
N ASP A 116 -25.50 -2.30 3.09
CA ASP A 116 -25.37 -2.48 4.54
C ASP A 116 -24.41 -3.60 4.96
N ALA A 117 -24.24 -4.64 4.14
CA ALA A 117 -23.55 -5.88 4.53
C ALA A 117 -22.01 -5.81 4.40
N GLY A 118 -21.48 -4.83 3.64
CA GLY A 118 -20.10 -4.85 3.21
C GLY A 118 -19.79 -6.07 2.30
N ALA A 119 -18.72 -6.00 1.52
CA ALA A 119 -18.40 -6.98 0.47
C ALA A 119 -18.17 -8.45 0.95
N ALA A 120 -18.32 -8.77 2.24
CA ALA A 120 -17.93 -10.05 2.84
C ALA A 120 -19.08 -10.89 3.42
N GLN A 121 -20.34 -10.43 3.42
CA GLN A 121 -21.47 -11.17 4.02
C GLN A 121 -22.57 -11.48 3.00
N GLU A 122 -22.95 -12.77 2.94
CA GLU A 122 -23.95 -13.43 2.08
C GLU A 122 -24.38 -12.63 0.85
N ALA A 123 -23.61 -12.79 -0.24
CA ALA A 123 -23.99 -12.31 -1.56
C ALA A 123 -25.37 -12.87 -1.92
N HIS A 124 -26.39 -12.01 -1.90
CA HIS A 124 -27.66 -12.30 -2.54
C HIS A 124 -27.39 -12.78 -3.97
N ASP A 125 -28.10 -13.83 -4.40
CA ASP A 125 -27.98 -14.45 -5.74
C ASP A 125 -28.49 -13.49 -6.84
N CYS A 126 -27.73 -12.42 -7.11
CA CYS A 126 -28.07 -11.42 -8.12
C CYS A 126 -28.17 -12.04 -9.52
N GLN A 127 -27.33 -13.04 -9.79
CA GLN A 127 -27.34 -13.78 -11.05
C GLN A 127 -28.66 -14.55 -11.23
N GLY A 128 -29.18 -15.16 -10.17
CA GLY A 128 -30.45 -15.90 -10.19
C GLY A 128 -31.69 -15.07 -9.84
N VAL A 129 -31.58 -13.77 -9.60
CA VAL A 129 -32.72 -12.90 -9.25
C VAL A 129 -32.75 -11.64 -10.12
N CYS A 130 -31.81 -10.72 -9.93
CA CYS A 130 -31.85 -9.40 -10.58
C CYS A 130 -31.73 -9.51 -12.12
N HIS A 131 -30.86 -10.41 -12.60
CA HIS A 131 -30.62 -10.57 -14.04
C HIS A 131 -31.84 -11.10 -14.80
N PRO A 132 -32.51 -12.20 -14.37
CA PRO A 132 -33.77 -12.63 -14.97
C PRO A 132 -34.89 -11.58 -14.88
N LEU A 133 -34.97 -10.83 -13.77
CA LEU A 133 -36.03 -9.84 -13.59
C LEU A 133 -35.90 -8.68 -14.58
N VAL A 134 -34.71 -8.10 -14.71
CA VAL A 134 -34.48 -6.97 -15.62
C VAL A 134 -34.73 -7.34 -17.10
N GLN A 135 -34.56 -8.60 -17.46
CA GLN A 135 -34.84 -9.10 -18.81
C GLN A 135 -36.35 -9.27 -19.11
N ASP A 136 -37.22 -9.31 -18.09
CA ASP A 136 -38.66 -9.41 -18.30
C ASP A 136 -39.26 -8.10 -18.83
N ASP A 137 -40.11 -8.21 -19.86
CA ASP A 137 -40.73 -7.05 -20.52
C ASP A 137 -41.58 -6.18 -19.58
N SER A 138 -42.16 -6.76 -18.53
CA SER A 138 -43.01 -6.03 -17.57
C SER A 138 -42.15 -5.24 -16.59
N VAL A 139 -41.02 -5.81 -16.15
CA VAL A 139 -40.04 -5.14 -15.29
C VAL A 139 -39.33 -4.04 -16.07
N ARG A 140 -38.94 -4.30 -17.32
CA ARG A 140 -38.39 -3.26 -18.22
C ARG A 140 -39.34 -2.08 -18.37
N ARG A 141 -40.62 -2.33 -18.64
CA ARG A 141 -41.64 -1.28 -18.75
C ARG A 141 -41.75 -0.48 -17.46
N ALA A 142 -41.82 -1.15 -16.31
CA ALA A 142 -41.85 -0.49 -15.00
C ALA A 142 -40.60 0.38 -14.77
N LEU A 143 -39.40 -0.10 -15.10
CA LEU A 143 -38.15 0.67 -14.99
C LEU A 143 -38.18 1.93 -15.88
N VAL A 144 -38.57 1.79 -17.15
CA VAL A 144 -38.65 2.93 -18.09
C VAL A 144 -39.69 3.95 -17.64
N GLU A 145 -40.83 3.51 -17.11
CA GLU A 145 -41.90 4.39 -16.63
C GLU A 145 -41.47 5.12 -15.34
N LEU A 146 -40.94 4.37 -14.37
CA LEU A 146 -40.47 4.91 -13.08
C LEU A 146 -39.30 5.87 -13.23
N TYR A 147 -38.37 5.66 -14.16
CA TYR A 147 -37.24 6.55 -14.37
C TYR A 147 -37.44 7.55 -15.51
N SER A 148 -38.63 7.59 -16.14
CA SER A 148 -38.91 8.55 -17.20
C SER A 148 -38.67 10.01 -16.74
N PRO A 149 -37.96 10.83 -17.56
CA PRO A 149 -37.67 12.21 -17.22
C PRO A 149 -38.96 13.01 -17.10
N ALA A 150 -38.95 14.03 -16.25
CA ALA A 150 -40.07 14.95 -16.12
C ALA A 150 -40.36 15.64 -17.46
N ARG A 151 -41.63 16.01 -17.71
CA ARG A 151 -42.01 16.75 -18.94
C ARG A 151 -41.29 18.09 -19.09
N THR A 152 -40.80 18.64 -17.98
CA THR A 152 -40.04 19.88 -17.89
C THR A 152 -38.53 19.68 -18.08
N ALA A 153 -38.06 18.45 -18.29
CA ALA A 153 -36.66 18.19 -18.58
C ALA A 153 -36.24 18.81 -19.91
N GLU A 154 -34.94 19.10 -20.03
CA GLU A 154 -34.36 19.67 -21.24
C GLU A 154 -34.57 18.76 -22.47
N HIS A 155 -34.66 19.37 -23.65
CA HIS A 155 -35.02 18.65 -24.88
C HIS A 155 -34.02 17.53 -25.22
N HIS A 156 -32.72 17.74 -24.96
CA HIS A 156 -31.70 16.72 -25.23
C HIS A 156 -31.85 15.50 -24.33
N VAL A 157 -32.17 15.69 -23.03
CA VAL A 157 -32.47 14.59 -22.10
C VAL A 157 -33.63 13.74 -22.61
N GLY A 158 -34.68 14.39 -23.13
CA GLY A 158 -35.80 13.70 -23.76
C GLY A 158 -35.39 12.87 -24.98
N SER A 159 -34.48 13.40 -25.81
CA SER A 159 -33.97 12.70 -26.99
C SER A 159 -33.08 11.50 -26.65
N GLU A 160 -32.17 11.63 -25.70
CA GLU A 160 -31.30 10.55 -25.24
C GLU A 160 -32.13 9.46 -24.52
N TRP A 161 -33.16 9.85 -23.76
CA TRP A 161 -34.06 8.88 -23.10
C TRP A 161 -34.92 8.08 -24.10
N ALA A 162 -35.17 8.58 -25.31
CA ALA A 162 -35.88 7.81 -26.33
C ALA A 162 -35.12 6.51 -26.68
N VAL A 163 -33.78 6.56 -26.69
CA VAL A 163 -32.91 5.39 -26.90
C VAL A 163 -33.14 4.33 -25.82
N VAL A 164 -33.39 4.76 -24.58
CA VAL A 164 -33.60 3.88 -23.41
C VAL A 164 -34.95 3.16 -23.47
N ARG A 165 -35.99 3.79 -24.05
CA ARG A 165 -37.35 3.21 -24.09
C ARG A 165 -37.43 1.90 -24.87
N ASP A 166 -36.70 1.83 -25.98
CA ASP A 166 -36.69 0.68 -26.88
C ASP A 166 -35.48 -0.25 -26.64
N ALA A 167 -34.67 0.02 -25.62
CA ALA A 167 -33.48 -0.75 -25.32
C ALA A 167 -33.80 -2.08 -24.64
N ARG A 168 -32.93 -3.06 -24.81
CA ARG A 168 -32.89 -4.25 -23.95
C ARG A 168 -31.97 -3.98 -22.77
N PHE A 169 -32.39 -4.40 -21.57
CA PHE A 169 -31.59 -4.25 -20.37
C PHE A 169 -31.04 -5.58 -19.88
N GLU A 170 -29.85 -5.47 -19.29
CA GLU A 170 -29.21 -6.51 -18.50
C GLU A 170 -28.82 -5.90 -17.16
N PHE A 171 -29.14 -6.59 -16.06
CA PHE A 171 -28.67 -6.16 -14.75
C PHE A 171 -27.15 -6.29 -14.70
N HIS A 172 -26.44 -5.20 -14.40
CA HIS A 172 -24.98 -5.20 -14.34
C HIS A 172 -24.45 -5.29 -12.91
N ARG A 173 -24.79 -4.33 -12.04
CA ARG A 173 -24.22 -4.27 -10.68
C ARG A 173 -25.05 -3.43 -9.71
N HIS A 174 -24.97 -3.75 -8.42
CA HIS A 174 -25.41 -2.88 -7.32
C HIS A 174 -24.29 -1.89 -6.94
N GLY A 175 -24.64 -0.62 -6.74
CA GLY A 175 -23.81 0.38 -6.09
C GLY A 175 -24.40 0.78 -4.73
N SER A 176 -23.74 1.68 -4.01
CA SER A 176 -24.15 2.05 -2.65
C SER A 176 -25.46 2.85 -2.59
N THR A 177 -25.74 3.65 -3.63
CA THR A 177 -26.95 4.50 -3.73
C THR A 177 -27.78 4.24 -4.99
N SER A 178 -27.36 3.29 -5.82
CA SER A 178 -27.90 3.09 -7.17
C SER A 178 -27.69 1.65 -7.62
N PHE A 179 -28.37 1.23 -8.69
CA PHE A 179 -27.97 0.04 -9.45
C PHE A 179 -27.67 0.44 -10.90
N LEU A 180 -26.81 -0.35 -11.56
CA LEU A 180 -26.38 -0.14 -12.93
C LEU A 180 -27.01 -1.19 -13.84
N LEU A 181 -27.58 -0.73 -14.95
CA LEU A 181 -28.07 -1.56 -16.04
C LEU A 181 -27.17 -1.38 -17.26
N ARG A 182 -26.86 -2.47 -17.95
CA ARG A 182 -26.28 -2.43 -19.31
C ARG A 182 -27.43 -2.41 -20.30
N GLY A 183 -27.45 -1.42 -21.19
CA GLY A 183 -28.49 -1.23 -22.20
C GLY A 183 -27.96 -1.46 -23.60
N LYS A 184 -28.74 -2.15 -24.43
CA LYS A 184 -28.50 -2.28 -25.88
C LYS A 184 -29.66 -1.61 -26.64
N PRO A 185 -29.40 -0.53 -27.40
CA PRO A 185 -30.45 0.18 -28.11
C PRO A 185 -31.10 -0.70 -29.19
N GLY A 186 -32.39 -0.50 -29.46
CA GLY A 186 -33.14 -1.26 -30.47
C GLY A 186 -32.66 -1.02 -31.92
N GLN A 187 -32.07 0.15 -32.17
CA GLN A 187 -31.38 0.48 -33.42
C GLN A 187 -29.95 0.94 -33.10
N VAL A 188 -28.96 0.22 -33.64
CA VAL A 188 -27.55 0.61 -33.51
C VAL A 188 -27.30 1.81 -34.41
N THR A 189 -26.80 2.89 -33.83
CA THR A 189 -26.34 4.07 -34.57
C THR A 189 -24.83 4.16 -34.48
N ALA A 190 -24.17 4.93 -35.36
CA ALA A 190 -22.74 5.19 -35.26
C ALA A 190 -22.33 5.83 -33.92
N ARG A 191 -23.29 6.41 -33.19
CA ARG A 191 -23.09 7.11 -31.91
C ARG A 191 -23.41 6.25 -30.69
N HIS A 192 -24.21 5.18 -30.82
CA HIS A 192 -24.71 4.39 -29.69
C HIS A 192 -24.71 2.89 -30.02
N THR A 193 -23.74 2.15 -29.48
CA THR A 193 -23.68 0.68 -29.58
C THR A 193 -24.18 0.03 -28.29
N GLU A 194 -23.74 0.50 -27.13
CA GLU A 194 -24.19 0.07 -25.80
C GLU A 194 -24.04 1.20 -24.78
N PHE A 195 -24.81 1.15 -23.70
CA PHE A 195 -24.79 2.17 -22.64
C PHE A 195 -24.89 1.58 -21.24
N ALA A 196 -24.45 2.37 -20.26
CA ALA A 196 -24.73 2.14 -18.85
C ALA A 196 -25.81 3.12 -18.38
N LEU A 197 -26.86 2.59 -17.76
CA LEU A 197 -27.89 3.38 -17.10
C LEU A 197 -27.76 3.20 -15.58
N LYS A 198 -27.28 4.22 -14.90
CA LYS A 198 -27.16 4.26 -13.43
C LYS A 198 -28.47 4.82 -12.87
N CYS A 199 -29.25 3.95 -12.23
CA CYS A 199 -30.52 4.29 -11.61
C CYS A 199 -30.30 4.57 -10.12
N VAL A 200 -30.42 5.82 -9.69
CA VAL A 200 -30.38 6.20 -8.27
C VAL A 200 -31.62 5.64 -7.60
N LEU A 201 -31.48 5.02 -6.44
CA LEU A 201 -32.65 4.51 -5.72
C LEU A 201 -33.52 5.68 -5.27
N PHE A 202 -34.83 5.55 -5.39
CA PHE A 202 -35.77 6.62 -5.05
C PHE A 202 -35.60 7.22 -3.65
N PRO A 203 -35.32 6.45 -2.58
CA PRO A 203 -35.03 7.02 -1.26
C PRO A 203 -33.83 7.98 -1.25
N TYR A 204 -32.81 7.70 -2.07
CA TYR A 204 -31.63 8.56 -2.20
C TYR A 204 -31.88 9.72 -3.17
N ALA A 205 -32.69 9.52 -4.20
CA ALA A 205 -33.06 10.58 -5.15
C ALA A 205 -33.93 11.68 -4.51
N ASP A 206 -34.60 11.40 -3.39
CA ASP A 206 -35.34 12.41 -2.62
C ASP A 206 -34.43 13.30 -1.76
N ILE A 207 -33.16 12.90 -1.57
CA ILE A 207 -32.18 13.70 -0.83
C ILE A 207 -31.68 14.84 -1.75
N PRO A 208 -31.92 16.12 -1.43
CA PRO A 208 -31.69 17.23 -2.36
C PRO A 208 -30.26 17.32 -2.89
N VAL A 209 -29.25 17.02 -2.05
CA VAL A 209 -27.84 17.06 -2.47
C VAL A 209 -27.50 15.96 -3.47
N ILE A 210 -28.05 14.74 -3.30
CA ILE A 210 -27.84 13.63 -4.23
C ILE A 210 -28.57 13.92 -5.54
N ALA A 211 -29.82 14.38 -5.48
CA ALA A 211 -30.60 14.75 -6.66
C ALA A 211 -29.90 15.84 -7.49
N ALA A 212 -29.45 16.92 -6.84
CA ALA A 212 -28.76 18.02 -7.50
C ALA A 212 -27.45 17.56 -8.15
N LYS A 213 -26.66 16.72 -7.47
CA LYS A 213 -25.41 16.16 -8.01
C LYS A 213 -25.63 15.18 -9.14
N THR A 214 -26.71 14.38 -9.08
CA THR A 214 -27.08 13.49 -10.18
C THR A 214 -27.50 14.31 -11.40
N ARG A 215 -28.30 15.37 -11.20
CA ARG A 215 -28.72 16.29 -12.27
C ARG A 215 -27.53 16.96 -12.96
N SER A 216 -26.57 17.50 -12.20
CA SER A 216 -25.40 18.20 -12.76
C SER A 216 -24.33 17.26 -13.32
N TYR A 217 -24.49 15.94 -13.19
CA TYR A 217 -23.44 14.97 -13.50
C TYR A 217 -22.94 15.06 -14.94
N GLU A 218 -23.83 15.21 -15.94
CA GLU A 218 -23.45 15.39 -17.34
C GLU A 218 -22.53 16.60 -17.54
N THR A 219 -22.94 17.76 -17.02
CA THR A 219 -22.19 19.02 -17.14
C THR A 219 -20.87 18.97 -16.38
N ASP A 220 -20.87 18.34 -15.20
CA ASP A 220 -19.70 18.22 -14.34
C ASP A 220 -18.69 17.18 -14.87
N HIS A 221 -19.12 16.19 -15.65
CA HIS A 221 -18.28 15.05 -16.03
C HIS A 221 -17.73 15.13 -17.46
N ASN A 222 -18.48 15.69 -18.41
CA ASN A 222 -18.06 15.76 -19.82
C ASN A 222 -17.00 16.85 -20.08
N SER A 223 -15.85 16.74 -19.42
CA SER A 223 -14.70 17.59 -19.70
C SER A 223 -14.11 17.29 -21.06
N LEU A 224 -13.88 18.36 -21.82
CA LEU A 224 -13.13 18.34 -23.06
C LEU A 224 -11.68 18.75 -22.78
N ASP A 225 -10.75 18.10 -23.45
CA ASP A 225 -9.36 18.53 -23.51
C ASP A 225 -9.22 19.83 -24.32
N ALA A 226 -8.00 20.38 -24.38
CA ALA A 226 -7.70 21.60 -25.13
C ALA A 226 -8.00 21.50 -26.65
N SER A 227 -8.21 20.28 -27.17
CA SER A 227 -8.59 20.01 -28.56
C SER A 227 -10.08 19.71 -28.74
N GLY A 228 -10.90 19.91 -27.71
CA GLY A 228 -12.35 19.68 -27.76
C GLY A 228 -12.74 18.19 -27.74
N ARG A 229 -11.84 17.28 -27.34
CA ARG A 229 -12.11 15.83 -27.24
C ARG A 229 -12.32 15.43 -25.78
N THR A 230 -13.19 14.45 -25.52
CA THR A 230 -13.37 13.90 -24.16
C THR A 230 -12.04 13.40 -23.61
N VAL A 231 -11.74 13.69 -22.35
CA VAL A 231 -10.55 13.19 -21.66
C VAL A 231 -10.51 11.67 -21.75
N GLY A 232 -9.43 11.10 -22.28
CA GLY A 232 -9.39 9.70 -22.75
C GLY A 232 -9.62 8.63 -21.67
N HIS A 233 -9.39 8.97 -20.40
CA HIS A 233 -9.57 8.07 -19.26
C HIS A 233 -10.90 8.26 -18.51
N MET A 234 -11.88 8.93 -19.11
CA MET A 234 -13.21 9.16 -18.54
C MET A 234 -14.30 8.56 -19.44
N VAL A 235 -15.40 8.14 -18.82
CA VAL A 235 -16.59 7.68 -19.54
C VAL A 235 -17.37 8.89 -20.05
N ARG A 236 -17.86 8.87 -21.29
CA ARG A 236 -18.73 9.95 -21.75
C ARG A 236 -20.12 9.81 -21.13
N VAL A 237 -20.63 10.89 -20.55
CA VAL A 237 -22.03 10.97 -20.09
C VAL A 237 -22.89 11.52 -21.22
N TRP A 238 -24.04 10.92 -21.48
CA TRP A 238 -24.95 11.33 -22.55
C TRP A 238 -26.02 12.29 -22.05
N ALA A 239 -26.57 11.98 -20.87
CA ALA A 239 -27.58 12.79 -20.19
C ALA A 239 -27.65 12.39 -18.71
N SER A 240 -28.10 13.31 -17.86
CA SER A 240 -28.40 13.02 -16.46
C SER A 240 -29.64 13.77 -15.95
N THR A 241 -30.27 13.21 -14.92
CA THR A 241 -31.43 13.80 -14.23
C THR A 241 -31.29 13.61 -12.71
N ASP A 242 -32.33 13.93 -11.95
CA ASP A 242 -32.34 13.81 -10.49
C ASP A 242 -32.22 12.36 -10.00
N ASN A 243 -32.58 11.39 -10.84
CA ASN A 243 -32.68 9.98 -10.45
C ASN A 243 -31.97 9.00 -11.38
N TRP A 244 -31.34 9.45 -12.46
CA TRP A 244 -30.52 8.59 -13.30
C TRP A 244 -29.41 9.30 -14.07
N ILE A 245 -28.39 8.54 -14.45
CA ILE A 245 -27.28 8.96 -15.32
C ILE A 245 -27.17 7.96 -16.47
N LEU A 246 -27.13 8.47 -17.70
CA LEU A 246 -26.93 7.68 -18.92
C LEU A 246 -25.54 7.98 -19.48
N MET A 247 -24.73 6.95 -19.71
CA MET A 247 -23.33 7.11 -20.11
C MET A 247 -22.83 5.93 -20.96
N ASP A 248 -21.66 6.07 -21.57
CA ASP A 248 -20.98 4.97 -22.25
C ASP A 248 -20.81 3.78 -21.29
N PHE A 249 -20.96 2.56 -21.81
CA PHE A 249 -20.65 1.37 -21.02
C PHE A 249 -19.14 1.12 -21.04
N ALA A 250 -18.47 1.31 -19.90
CA ALA A 250 -17.05 0.97 -19.74
C ALA A 250 -16.90 -0.56 -19.60
N GLU A 251 -16.60 -1.23 -20.71
CA GLU A 251 -16.34 -2.68 -20.70
C GLU A 251 -15.07 -3.02 -19.92
N GLY A 252 -15.04 -4.15 -19.20
CA GLY A 252 -13.81 -4.60 -18.53
C GLY A 252 -14.04 -4.96 -17.08
N ARG A 253 -12.92 -5.17 -16.37
CA ARG A 253 -12.94 -5.51 -14.94
C ARG A 253 -12.60 -4.28 -14.13
N THR A 254 -13.17 -4.16 -12.95
CA THR A 254 -12.68 -3.19 -11.96
C THR A 254 -11.25 -3.54 -11.55
N LEU A 255 -10.50 -2.56 -11.10
CA LEU A 255 -9.16 -2.76 -10.58
C LEU A 255 -9.17 -3.67 -9.35
N ALA A 256 -10.23 -3.66 -8.54
CA ALA A 256 -10.43 -4.62 -7.46
C ALA A 256 -10.42 -6.08 -7.97
N GLU A 257 -11.25 -6.38 -8.97
CA GLU A 257 -11.33 -7.71 -9.57
C GLU A 257 -10.04 -8.12 -10.28
N GLU A 258 -9.38 -7.17 -10.92
CA GLU A 258 -8.09 -7.39 -11.57
C GLU A 258 -6.99 -7.72 -10.56
N ILE A 259 -6.94 -7.00 -9.43
CA ILE A 259 -6.03 -7.30 -8.32
C ILE A 259 -6.29 -8.71 -7.79
N ASP A 260 -7.55 -9.09 -7.56
CA ASP A 260 -7.90 -10.42 -7.07
C ASP A 260 -7.61 -11.54 -8.08
N GLU A 261 -7.77 -11.28 -9.38
CA GLU A 261 -7.35 -12.20 -10.44
C GLU A 261 -5.83 -12.36 -10.44
N LEU A 262 -5.05 -11.27 -10.38
CA LEU A 262 -3.59 -11.32 -10.37
C LEU A 262 -3.05 -12.04 -9.13
N LYS A 263 -3.76 -11.98 -8.00
CA LYS A 263 -3.47 -12.78 -6.80
C LYS A 263 -3.73 -14.26 -7.04
N ARG A 264 -4.86 -14.61 -7.67
CA ARG A 264 -5.21 -15.99 -8.03
C ARG A 264 -4.25 -16.59 -9.07
N GLU A 265 -3.94 -15.85 -10.13
CA GLU A 265 -2.95 -16.24 -11.16
C GLU A 265 -1.58 -16.52 -10.52
N ALA A 266 -1.15 -15.69 -9.56
CA ALA A 266 0.10 -15.92 -8.84
C ALA A 266 0.04 -17.16 -7.93
N ALA A 267 -1.14 -17.54 -7.42
CA ALA A 267 -1.32 -18.69 -6.53
C ALA A 267 -1.41 -20.05 -7.25
N LEU A 268 -1.67 -20.08 -8.57
CA LEU A 268 -1.79 -21.32 -9.34
C LEU A 268 -0.43 -21.98 -9.60
N PRO A 269 -0.28 -23.32 -9.40
CA PRO A 269 0.95 -24.03 -9.69
C PRO A 269 1.14 -24.20 -11.21
N VAL A 270 2.26 -23.70 -11.74
CA VAL A 270 2.65 -23.93 -13.14
C VAL A 270 2.87 -25.43 -13.38
N VAL A 271 2.02 -26.04 -14.19
CA VAL A 271 2.13 -27.45 -14.60
C VAL A 271 3.25 -27.57 -15.66
N GLY A 272 4.44 -28.01 -15.25
CA GLY A 272 5.58 -28.24 -16.13
C GLY A 272 6.77 -28.91 -15.42
N ARG A 273 7.41 -29.86 -16.10
CA ARG A 273 8.25 -30.99 -15.61
C ARG A 273 9.50 -30.74 -14.75
N PHE A 274 9.67 -29.59 -14.11
CA PHE A 274 10.69 -29.44 -13.05
C PHE A 274 10.07 -28.84 -11.80
N ARG A 275 10.03 -29.64 -10.74
CA ARG A 275 9.58 -29.32 -9.38
C ARG A 275 10.51 -28.28 -8.73
N ARG A 276 10.65 -27.08 -9.31
CA ARG A 276 11.10 -25.90 -8.57
C ARG A 276 9.93 -25.49 -7.69
N ARG A 277 9.99 -25.89 -6.42
CA ARG A 277 9.08 -25.51 -5.34
C ARG A 277 8.92 -23.98 -5.34
N GLN A 278 7.88 -23.46 -5.98
CA GLN A 278 7.69 -22.02 -6.12
C GLN A 278 7.27 -21.36 -4.78
N PRO A 279 7.54 -20.06 -4.61
CA PRO A 279 7.25 -19.32 -3.39
C PRO A 279 5.75 -19.05 -3.28
N SER A 280 5.18 -19.22 -2.08
CA SER A 280 3.85 -18.70 -1.77
C SER A 280 3.82 -17.20 -2.07
N PRO A 281 2.92 -16.70 -2.92
CA PRO A 281 2.84 -15.28 -3.30
C PRO A 281 2.41 -14.36 -2.16
N ALA A 282 1.68 -14.88 -1.17
CA ALA A 282 1.27 -14.15 0.02
C ALA A 282 2.47 -13.95 0.96
N GLY A 283 3.26 -12.90 0.75
CA GLY A 283 4.52 -12.75 1.47
C GLY A 283 5.30 -11.48 1.21
N ASN A 284 5.39 -11.06 -0.05
CA ASN A 284 6.36 -10.05 -0.49
C ASN A 284 5.69 -8.87 -1.16
N VAL A 285 6.32 -7.70 -1.06
CA VAL A 285 5.82 -6.49 -1.73
C VAL A 285 5.88 -6.69 -3.25
N ARG A 286 4.73 -6.71 -3.91
CA ARG A 286 4.58 -6.92 -5.36
C ARG A 286 4.95 -5.67 -6.17
N LEU A 287 6.25 -5.36 -6.24
CA LEU A 287 6.80 -4.24 -7.02
C LEU A 287 6.43 -4.31 -8.50
N ASP A 288 6.25 -5.51 -9.04
CA ASP A 288 5.80 -5.73 -10.42
C ASP A 288 4.37 -5.21 -10.64
N LEU A 289 3.47 -5.40 -9.68
CA LEU A 289 2.09 -4.89 -9.77
C LEU A 289 2.02 -3.39 -9.60
N ILE A 290 2.77 -2.84 -8.63
CA ILE A 290 2.91 -1.39 -8.44
C ILE A 290 3.43 -0.74 -9.74
N ARG A 291 4.41 -1.34 -10.41
CA ARG A 291 4.91 -0.84 -11.70
C ARG A 291 3.86 -0.96 -12.81
N LYS A 292 3.29 -2.15 -12.98
CA LYS A 292 2.38 -2.47 -14.09
C LYS A 292 1.08 -1.68 -14.05
N VAL A 293 0.54 -1.42 -12.86
CA VAL A 293 -0.75 -0.77 -12.67
C VAL A 293 -0.62 0.63 -12.09
N GLY A 294 0.25 0.83 -11.09
CA GLY A 294 0.41 2.11 -10.41
C GLY A 294 0.96 3.22 -11.32
N LEU A 295 1.87 2.92 -12.25
CA LEU A 295 2.37 3.93 -13.20
C LEU A 295 1.32 4.35 -14.24
N PRO A 296 0.56 3.42 -14.88
CA PRO A 296 -0.60 3.81 -15.67
C PRO A 296 -1.65 4.59 -14.88
N LEU A 297 -1.92 4.22 -13.62
CA LEU A 297 -2.87 4.95 -12.76
C LEU A 297 -2.46 6.40 -12.56
N LEU A 298 -1.19 6.66 -12.24
CA LEU A 298 -0.66 8.02 -12.14
C LEU A 298 -0.73 8.79 -13.47
N THR A 299 -0.63 8.10 -14.60
CA THR A 299 -0.77 8.72 -15.92
C THR A 299 -2.21 9.17 -16.16
N ALA A 300 -3.16 8.30 -15.87
CA ALA A 300 -4.58 8.61 -15.99
C ALA A 300 -4.97 9.75 -15.03
N LEU A 301 -4.48 9.74 -13.80
CA LEU A 301 -4.68 10.84 -12.84
C LEU A 301 -4.04 12.15 -13.31
N ALA A 302 -2.88 12.12 -13.97
CA ALA A 302 -2.27 13.32 -14.54
C ALA A 302 -3.11 13.92 -15.68
N GLU A 303 -3.75 13.10 -16.51
CA GLU A 303 -4.69 13.58 -17.53
C GLU A 303 -5.94 14.18 -16.91
N LEU A 304 -6.51 13.50 -15.89
CA LEU A 304 -7.67 14.00 -15.16
C LEU A 304 -7.39 15.33 -14.45
N HIS A 305 -6.22 15.45 -13.82
CA HIS A 305 -5.87 16.66 -13.10
C HIS A 305 -5.61 17.85 -14.03
N ARG A 306 -4.96 17.61 -15.19
CA ARG A 306 -4.74 18.65 -16.21
C ARG A 306 -6.03 19.18 -16.82
N SER A 307 -7.13 18.42 -16.79
CA SER A 307 -8.46 18.92 -17.19
C SER A 307 -9.19 19.68 -16.08
N GLY A 308 -8.51 19.96 -14.96
CA GLY A 308 -9.08 20.65 -13.80
C GLY A 308 -10.05 19.79 -12.99
N LYS A 309 -10.02 18.46 -13.18
CA LYS A 309 -10.90 17.51 -12.49
C LYS A 309 -10.18 16.76 -11.38
N ARG A 310 -11.00 16.32 -10.43
CA ARG A 310 -10.63 15.47 -9.29
C ARG A 310 -11.63 14.33 -9.24
N HIS A 311 -11.20 13.17 -8.76
CA HIS A 311 -12.10 12.02 -8.66
C HIS A 311 -12.95 12.12 -7.39
N GLU A 312 -12.33 12.45 -6.24
CA GLU A 312 -12.96 12.64 -4.92
C GLU A 312 -13.58 11.39 -4.28
N ASP A 313 -13.57 10.25 -4.97
CA ASP A 313 -13.97 8.92 -4.47
C ASP A 313 -13.11 7.82 -5.15
N LEU A 314 -11.82 8.10 -5.30
CA LEU A 314 -10.91 7.19 -5.99
C LEU A 314 -10.77 5.88 -5.19
N SER A 315 -11.11 4.75 -5.81
CA SER A 315 -11.02 3.42 -5.20
C SER A 315 -10.79 2.35 -6.27
N PRO A 316 -10.30 1.14 -5.91
CA PRO A 316 -10.14 0.06 -6.88
C PRO A 316 -11.44 -0.37 -7.59
N THR A 317 -12.62 -0.10 -7.02
CA THR A 317 -13.91 -0.41 -7.67
C THR A 317 -14.33 0.65 -8.68
N ASN A 318 -13.73 1.84 -8.62
CA ASN A 318 -14.05 3.00 -9.46
C ASN A 318 -13.03 3.19 -10.61
N VAL A 319 -12.18 2.20 -10.83
CA VAL A 319 -11.22 2.16 -11.95
C VAL A 319 -11.50 0.91 -12.77
N ILE A 320 -11.88 1.07 -14.03
CA ILE A 320 -12.02 -0.02 -15.00
C ILE A 320 -10.67 -0.24 -15.68
N VAL A 321 -10.32 -1.51 -15.87
CA VAL A 321 -9.04 -1.96 -16.37
C VAL A 321 -9.24 -2.72 -17.68
N HIS A 322 -8.54 -2.26 -18.72
CA HIS A 322 -8.42 -2.93 -20.00
C HIS A 322 -6.99 -3.45 -20.17
N ARG A 323 -6.83 -4.78 -20.22
CA ARG A 323 -5.56 -5.41 -20.60
C ARG A 323 -5.38 -5.22 -22.12
N ARG A 324 -4.40 -4.43 -22.54
CA ARG A 324 -4.02 -4.29 -23.96
C ARG A 324 -2.84 -5.19 -24.29
N VAL A 325 -2.72 -5.61 -25.55
CA VAL A 325 -1.44 -6.12 -26.06
C VAL A 325 -0.42 -4.97 -25.89
N PRO A 326 0.75 -5.21 -25.28
CA PRO A 326 1.73 -4.14 -25.05
C PRO A 326 2.07 -3.45 -26.37
N ASP A 327 1.80 -2.15 -26.48
CA ASP A 327 2.23 -1.34 -27.61
C ASP A 327 3.75 -1.08 -27.55
N ARG A 328 4.33 -0.39 -28.54
CA ARG A 328 5.75 0.03 -28.58
C ARG A 328 6.20 0.78 -27.31
N ASP A 329 5.28 1.43 -26.61
CA ASP A 329 5.51 2.13 -25.33
C ASP A 329 5.45 1.21 -24.09
N GLY A 330 5.20 -0.09 -24.26
CA GLY A 330 5.15 -1.07 -23.18
C GLY A 330 3.94 -0.96 -22.24
N ARG A 331 2.90 -0.19 -22.61
CA ARG A 331 1.67 -0.04 -21.81
C ARG A 331 0.83 -1.31 -21.91
N ALA A 332 0.76 -2.08 -20.82
CA ALA A 332 -0.07 -3.29 -20.75
C ALA A 332 -1.50 -3.01 -20.24
N TYR A 333 -1.72 -1.85 -19.61
CA TYR A 333 -2.97 -1.48 -18.97
C TYR A 333 -3.43 -0.11 -19.44
N ASP A 334 -4.70 -0.06 -19.84
CA ASP A 334 -5.44 1.16 -20.06
C ASP A 334 -6.54 1.24 -19.00
N LEU A 335 -6.71 2.44 -18.42
CA LEU A 335 -7.52 2.65 -17.23
C LEU A 335 -8.60 3.68 -17.50
N THR A 336 -9.81 3.41 -17.04
CA THR A 336 -10.94 4.34 -17.19
C THR A 336 -11.55 4.58 -15.81
N PHE A 337 -11.65 5.83 -15.41
CA PHE A 337 -12.31 6.22 -14.17
C PHE A 337 -13.82 6.23 -14.35
N VAL A 338 -14.52 5.72 -13.34
CA VAL A 338 -15.98 5.71 -13.27
C VAL A 338 -16.42 6.23 -11.90
N ASP A 339 -17.68 6.67 -11.82
CA ASP A 339 -18.31 7.11 -10.57
C ASP A 339 -17.59 8.27 -9.86
N PHE A 340 -17.72 9.46 -10.45
CA PHE A 340 -17.04 10.67 -9.96
C PHE A 340 -17.82 11.39 -8.87
N GLY A 341 -17.07 12.08 -8.02
CA GLY A 341 -17.61 12.94 -6.98
C GLY A 341 -17.74 12.24 -5.64
N ARG A 342 -18.00 13.05 -4.61
CA ARG A 342 -18.02 12.57 -3.22
C ARG A 342 -19.19 11.62 -3.00
N ASN A 343 -18.88 10.46 -2.43
CA ASN A 343 -19.91 9.59 -1.91
C ASN A 343 -20.37 10.08 -0.52
N TYR A 344 -21.53 10.74 -0.49
CA TYR A 344 -22.10 11.33 0.71
C TYR A 344 -22.48 10.31 1.80
N LEU A 345 -22.52 9.01 1.49
CA LEU A 345 -22.73 7.97 2.50
C LEU A 345 -21.55 7.83 3.47
N TYR A 346 -20.36 8.28 3.08
CA TYR A 346 -19.20 8.31 3.96
C TYR A 346 -19.12 9.57 4.83
N SER A 347 -20.00 10.55 4.59
CA SER A 347 -20.03 11.83 5.29
C SER A 347 -21.18 11.92 6.30
N GLY A 348 -20.88 12.35 7.54
CA GLY A 348 -21.90 12.68 8.54
C GLY A 348 -22.62 11.50 9.21
N ALA A 349 -23.88 11.73 9.61
CA ALA A 349 -24.69 10.85 10.48
C ALA A 349 -25.04 9.47 9.89
N PHE A 350 -24.72 9.22 8.61
CA PHE A 350 -24.96 7.96 7.91
C PHE A 350 -23.72 7.06 7.82
N ALA A 351 -22.60 7.45 8.45
CA ALA A 351 -21.38 6.64 8.48
C ALA A 351 -21.61 5.33 9.27
N GLY A 352 -21.97 4.28 8.54
CA GLY A 352 -21.99 2.91 9.07
C GLY A 352 -20.59 2.39 9.44
N PRO A 353 -20.49 1.16 9.98
CA PRO A 353 -19.21 0.54 10.31
C PRO A 353 -18.26 0.54 9.10
N ARG A 354 -16.96 0.80 9.35
CA ARG A 354 -15.90 0.94 8.33
C ARG A 354 -15.97 -0.20 7.31
N THR A 355 -16.50 0.07 6.12
CA THR A 355 -16.49 -0.88 5.00
C THR A 355 -15.09 -0.97 4.40
N ALA A 356 -14.77 -2.05 3.68
CA ALA A 356 -13.48 -2.20 3.01
C ALA A 356 -13.15 -1.05 2.03
N GLN A 357 -14.17 -0.44 1.42
CA GLN A 357 -14.02 0.74 0.54
C GLN A 357 -13.71 2.03 1.33
N SER A 358 -14.20 2.16 2.56
CA SER A 358 -13.95 3.34 3.40
C SER A 358 -12.47 3.57 3.74
N ALA A 359 -11.61 2.56 3.55
CA ALA A 359 -10.16 2.68 3.74
C ALA A 359 -9.50 3.60 2.70
N TYR A 360 -10.05 3.67 1.48
CA TYR A 360 -9.54 4.52 0.40
C TYR A 360 -10.03 5.97 0.51
N VAL A 361 -11.09 6.21 1.27
CA VAL A 361 -11.70 7.54 1.40
C VAL A 361 -10.88 8.40 2.35
N ALA A 362 -10.44 9.55 1.87
CA ALA A 362 -9.61 10.46 2.66
C ALA A 362 -10.36 10.98 3.91
N PRO A 363 -9.68 11.16 5.06
CA PRO A 363 -10.33 11.59 6.30
C PRO A 363 -11.11 12.91 6.17
N GLU A 364 -10.59 13.87 5.40
CA GLU A 364 -11.24 15.15 5.15
C GLU A 364 -12.51 15.02 4.29
N VAL A 365 -12.59 14.03 3.40
CA VAL A 365 -13.81 13.73 2.63
C VAL A 365 -14.88 13.17 3.56
N ARG A 366 -14.52 12.24 4.46
CA ARG A 366 -15.42 11.69 5.49
C ARG A 366 -15.92 12.76 6.47
N ALA A 367 -15.04 13.70 6.81
CA ALA A 367 -15.36 14.85 7.65
C ALA A 367 -16.20 15.92 6.92
N ASN A 368 -16.54 15.71 5.65
CA ASN A 368 -17.25 16.67 4.79
C ASN A 368 -16.55 18.04 4.72
N SER A 369 -15.22 18.06 4.69
CA SER A 369 -14.41 19.26 4.53
C SER A 369 -14.58 19.87 3.14
N GLU A 370 -14.47 21.19 3.02
CA GLU A 370 -14.39 21.86 1.72
C GLU A 370 -13.03 21.67 1.07
N ASP A 371 -11.95 21.64 1.87
CA ASP A 371 -10.59 21.37 1.40
C ASP A 371 -10.37 19.86 1.23
N VAL A 372 -10.53 19.39 -0.01
CA VAL A 372 -10.30 18.00 -0.44
C VAL A 372 -9.29 17.92 -1.58
N ALA A 373 -8.50 18.98 -1.81
CA ALA A 373 -7.63 19.07 -2.99
C ALA A 373 -6.64 17.91 -3.09
N LYS A 374 -6.25 17.36 -1.94
CA LYS A 374 -5.30 16.26 -1.82
C LYS A 374 -5.96 14.91 -1.51
N ALA A 375 -7.28 14.78 -1.57
CA ALA A 375 -7.99 13.55 -1.25
C ALA A 375 -7.58 12.39 -2.17
N ASP A 376 -7.49 12.63 -3.48
CA ASP A 376 -7.08 11.64 -4.47
C ASP A 376 -5.65 11.10 -4.21
N LEU A 377 -4.76 11.90 -3.60
CA LEU A 377 -3.42 11.43 -3.20
C LEU A 377 -3.50 10.37 -2.10
N TYR A 378 -4.35 10.58 -1.10
CA TYR A 378 -4.56 9.62 -0.02
C TYR A 378 -5.09 8.29 -0.57
N SER A 379 -6.12 8.37 -1.41
CA SER A 379 -6.71 7.22 -2.08
C SER A 379 -5.70 6.47 -2.94
N LEU A 380 -4.89 7.20 -3.72
CA LEU A 380 -3.80 6.63 -4.50
C LEU A 380 -2.81 5.86 -3.61
N GLY A 381 -2.39 6.43 -2.48
CA GLY A 381 -1.48 5.77 -1.55
C GLY A 381 -2.02 4.43 -1.06
N HIS A 382 -3.31 4.35 -0.71
CA HIS A 382 -3.96 3.10 -0.33
C HIS A 382 -4.09 2.10 -1.48
N ILE A 383 -4.31 2.57 -2.71
CA ILE A 383 -4.28 1.70 -3.91
C ILE A 383 -2.87 1.11 -4.11
N LEU A 384 -1.80 1.89 -3.90
CA LEU A 384 -0.43 1.39 -3.98
C LEU A 384 -0.12 0.34 -2.90
N ILE A 385 -0.67 0.49 -1.68
CA ILE A 385 -0.59 -0.54 -0.62
C ILE A 385 -1.30 -1.81 -1.07
N ALA A 386 -2.51 -1.70 -1.61
CA ALA A 386 -3.28 -2.84 -2.10
C ALA A 386 -2.56 -3.60 -3.24
N LEU A 387 -1.95 -2.86 -4.17
CA LEU A 387 -1.11 -3.42 -5.23
C LEU A 387 0.16 -4.10 -4.69
N GLY A 388 0.66 -3.66 -3.52
CA GLY A 388 1.79 -4.29 -2.85
C GLY A 388 1.49 -5.69 -2.30
N ASP A 389 0.22 -6.03 -2.09
CA ASP A 389 -0.27 -7.36 -1.67
C ASP A 389 0.42 -7.96 -0.42
N VAL A 390 0.64 -7.12 0.60
CA VAL A 390 1.25 -7.52 1.88
C VAL A 390 0.28 -7.49 3.06
N GLY A 391 -1.02 -7.34 2.78
CA GLY A 391 -2.08 -7.15 3.78
C GLY A 391 -2.22 -5.69 4.22
N ALA A 392 -3.13 -5.43 5.17
CA ALA A 392 -3.30 -4.13 5.81
C ALA A 392 -2.93 -4.23 7.30
N ASN A 393 -2.30 -3.19 7.86
CA ASN A 393 -2.18 -3.10 9.32
C ASN A 393 -3.50 -2.63 9.92
N ARG A 394 -3.72 -2.94 11.21
CA ARG A 394 -4.93 -2.53 11.94
C ARG A 394 -4.98 -1.03 12.26
N ASP A 395 -3.85 -0.33 12.15
CA ASP A 395 -3.67 1.07 12.49
C ASP A 395 -3.66 2.01 11.29
N ASP A 396 -4.11 1.55 10.11
CA ASP A 396 -4.13 2.29 8.85
C ASP A 396 -2.75 2.76 8.35
N THR A 397 -1.67 2.38 9.02
CA THR A 397 -0.29 2.61 8.59
C THR A 397 0.13 1.63 7.50
N ILE A 398 1.24 1.93 6.82
CA ILE A 398 1.82 1.02 5.83
C ILE A 398 2.26 -0.28 6.52
N PRO A 399 2.00 -1.45 5.90
CA PRO A 399 2.49 -2.73 6.38
C PRO A 399 4.02 -2.77 6.56
N ASP A 400 4.47 -3.39 7.66
CA ASP A 400 5.90 -3.42 8.05
C ASP A 400 6.80 -3.98 6.93
N ARG A 401 6.29 -4.88 6.10
CA ARG A 401 7.01 -5.47 4.97
C ARG A 401 7.50 -4.43 3.95
N PHE A 402 6.80 -3.32 3.76
CA PHE A 402 7.29 -2.22 2.92
C PHE A 402 8.60 -1.64 3.48
N TYR A 403 8.70 -1.42 4.78
CA TYR A 403 9.92 -0.86 5.39
C TYR A 403 11.10 -1.83 5.36
N GLY A 404 10.85 -3.14 5.45
CA GLY A 404 11.89 -4.16 5.37
C GLY A 404 12.39 -4.41 3.94
N GLN A 405 11.45 -4.60 3.00
CA GLN A 405 11.74 -5.09 1.65
C GLN A 405 11.91 -3.95 0.62
N ALA A 406 11.11 -2.89 0.74
CA ALA A 406 11.04 -1.79 -0.24
C ALA A 406 10.95 -0.41 0.45
N PRO A 407 11.93 -0.03 1.30
CA PRO A 407 11.84 1.18 2.11
C PRO A 407 11.70 2.48 1.30
N LEU A 408 12.21 2.50 0.07
CA LEU A 408 12.05 3.63 -0.85
C LEU A 408 10.60 3.79 -1.35
N ILE A 409 9.89 2.68 -1.54
CA ILE A 409 8.46 2.69 -1.89
C ILE A 409 7.61 3.03 -0.67
N ALA A 410 7.96 2.48 0.51
CA ALA A 410 7.33 2.84 1.78
C ALA A 410 7.32 4.37 1.97
N ARG A 411 8.48 4.99 1.74
CA ARG A 411 8.68 6.44 1.81
C ARG A 411 7.77 7.25 0.86
N VAL A 412 7.57 6.79 -0.37
CA VAL A 412 6.64 7.45 -1.32
C VAL A 412 5.20 7.34 -0.82
N VAL A 413 4.80 6.13 -0.43
CA VAL A 413 3.42 5.88 0.05
C VAL A 413 3.12 6.64 1.35
N GLU A 414 4.08 6.74 2.29
CA GLU A 414 3.89 7.53 3.53
C GLU A 414 3.64 9.00 3.21
N ASP A 415 4.24 9.51 2.15
CA ASP A 415 4.06 10.90 1.71
C ASP A 415 2.70 11.18 1.09
N LEU A 416 1.90 10.15 0.83
CA LEU A 416 0.57 10.24 0.24
C LEU A 416 -0.56 10.03 1.26
N ILE A 417 -0.36 9.17 2.26
CA ILE A 417 -1.46 8.67 3.13
C ILE A 417 -1.61 9.40 4.48
N ASP A 418 -0.97 10.55 4.68
CA ASP A 418 -1.12 11.29 5.94
C ASP A 418 -2.59 11.71 6.15
N VAL A 419 -3.11 11.57 7.36
CA VAL A 419 -4.49 11.92 7.70
C VAL A 419 -4.72 13.41 7.48
N ARG A 420 -3.70 14.23 7.72
CA ARG A 420 -3.73 15.67 7.51
C ARG A 420 -3.33 16.01 6.06
N PRO A 421 -4.22 16.64 5.26
CA PRO A 421 -3.91 16.97 3.87
C PRO A 421 -2.66 17.85 3.70
N ASP A 422 -2.43 18.80 4.61
CA ASP A 422 -1.27 19.68 4.59
C ASP A 422 0.07 18.94 4.76
N ARG A 423 0.04 17.74 5.35
CA ARG A 423 1.21 16.87 5.57
C ARG A 423 1.44 15.81 4.48
N ARG A 424 0.63 15.82 3.43
CA ARG A 424 0.89 15.06 2.20
C ARG A 424 1.82 15.84 1.29
N LEU A 425 2.75 15.15 0.64
CA LEU A 425 3.82 15.70 -0.19
C LEU A 425 4.85 16.53 0.59
N LEU A 426 5.21 16.11 1.81
CA LEU A 426 6.26 16.78 2.61
C LEU A 426 7.66 16.44 2.10
N VAL A 427 7.88 15.17 1.78
CA VAL A 427 9.18 14.65 1.34
C VAL A 427 9.42 14.98 -0.13
N PHE A 428 8.39 14.84 -0.97
CA PHE A 428 8.40 15.12 -2.40
C PHE A 428 7.47 16.30 -2.72
N PRO A 429 7.81 17.53 -2.31
CA PRO A 429 6.90 18.65 -2.43
C PRO A 429 6.73 19.08 -3.88
N VAL A 430 5.46 19.19 -4.24
CA VAL A 430 4.96 19.78 -5.47
C VAL A 430 3.59 20.39 -5.11
N PRO A 431 3.27 21.62 -5.54
CA PRO A 431 1.95 22.21 -5.29
C PRO A 431 0.84 21.31 -5.85
N ILE A 432 -0.26 21.16 -5.12
CA ILE A 432 -1.38 20.32 -5.58
C ILE A 432 -2.14 20.95 -6.75
N ASP A 433 -2.03 22.26 -6.92
CA ASP A 433 -2.62 22.99 -8.05
C ASP A 433 -1.70 22.98 -9.29
N ASP A 434 -0.52 22.34 -9.18
CA ASP A 434 0.36 22.14 -10.32
C ASP A 434 -0.23 21.05 -11.24
N ALA A 435 -0.49 21.44 -12.49
CA ALA A 435 -1.05 20.56 -13.51
C ALA A 435 -0.23 19.27 -13.71
N ASP A 436 1.08 19.30 -13.41
CA ASP A 436 1.99 18.18 -13.58
C ASP A 436 2.23 17.39 -12.27
N VAL A 437 1.48 17.64 -11.20
CA VAL A 437 1.66 16.98 -9.88
C VAL A 437 1.73 15.45 -9.98
N TYR A 438 0.80 14.81 -10.69
CA TYR A 438 0.77 13.36 -10.85
C TYR A 438 1.82 12.85 -11.83
N HIS A 439 2.20 13.65 -12.83
CA HIS A 439 3.30 13.31 -13.73
C HIS A 439 4.64 13.31 -12.98
N TYR A 440 4.86 14.30 -12.11
CA TYR A 440 6.00 14.33 -11.19
C TYR A 440 5.99 13.11 -10.25
N LEU A 441 4.85 12.79 -9.64
CA LEU A 441 4.70 11.61 -8.78
C LEU A 441 4.95 10.29 -9.53
N ARG A 442 4.53 10.19 -10.79
CA ARG A 442 4.87 9.06 -11.67
C ARG A 442 6.37 8.91 -11.81
N GLN A 443 7.07 10.00 -12.14
CA GLN A 443 8.53 9.99 -12.26
C GLN A 443 9.21 9.61 -10.93
N VAL A 444 8.69 10.10 -9.80
CA VAL A 444 9.16 9.69 -8.47
C VAL A 444 9.03 8.20 -8.27
N LEU A 445 7.81 7.68 -8.41
CA LEU A 445 7.53 6.28 -8.16
C LEU A 445 8.34 5.37 -9.08
N GLU A 446 8.45 5.72 -10.36
CA GLU A 446 9.26 4.99 -11.33
C GLU A 446 10.74 4.97 -10.94
N GLN A 447 11.31 6.11 -10.57
CA GLN A 447 12.70 6.20 -10.12
C GLN A 447 12.96 5.37 -8.86
N GLU A 448 12.06 5.41 -7.88
CA GLU A 448 12.18 4.65 -6.64
C GLU A 448 12.00 3.14 -6.89
N LEU A 449 11.11 2.75 -7.80
CA LEU A 449 10.94 1.35 -8.25
C LEU A 449 12.18 0.84 -8.97
N ASP A 450 12.77 1.62 -9.88
CA ASP A 450 14.00 1.25 -10.60
C ASP A 450 15.16 0.99 -9.64
N VAL A 451 15.35 1.90 -8.67
CA VAL A 451 16.42 1.76 -7.66
C VAL A 451 16.16 0.56 -6.77
N THR A 452 14.92 0.34 -6.34
CA THR A 452 14.55 -0.81 -5.50
C THR A 452 14.75 -2.13 -6.25
N GLN A 453 14.31 -2.24 -7.50
CA GLN A 453 14.47 -3.44 -8.33
C GLN A 453 15.94 -3.70 -8.70
N ALA A 454 16.71 -2.66 -9.02
CA ALA A 454 18.15 -2.78 -9.28
C ALA A 454 18.95 -3.25 -8.05
N ALA A 455 18.43 -2.97 -6.85
CA ALA A 455 18.99 -3.47 -5.60
C ALA A 455 18.66 -4.95 -5.34
N LEU A 456 17.64 -5.51 -6.00
CA LEU A 456 17.19 -6.90 -5.83
C LEU A 456 17.81 -7.86 -6.85
N VAL A 457 18.02 -7.44 -8.10
CA VAL A 457 18.39 -8.35 -9.20
C VAL A 457 19.65 -7.90 -9.95
N ASP A 458 20.47 -8.89 -10.33
CA ASP A 458 21.73 -8.72 -11.06
C ASP A 458 21.51 -8.57 -12.57
N ASP A 459 20.55 -9.32 -13.11
CA ASP A 459 20.19 -9.40 -14.53
C ASP A 459 19.16 -8.33 -14.93
N PRO A 460 19.44 -7.47 -15.94
CA PRO A 460 18.50 -6.48 -16.47
C PRO A 460 17.16 -7.05 -16.93
N ASP A 461 17.15 -8.21 -17.59
CA ASP A 461 15.96 -8.78 -18.23
C ASP A 461 14.97 -9.35 -17.20
N LEU A 462 15.48 -9.68 -16.01
CA LEU A 462 14.70 -10.19 -14.89
C LEU A 462 14.18 -9.09 -13.95
N ARG A 463 14.64 -7.83 -14.08
CA ARG A 463 14.23 -6.72 -13.20
C ARG A 463 12.72 -6.49 -13.15
N PRO A 464 11.96 -6.51 -14.26
CA PRO A 464 10.51 -6.25 -14.22
C PRO A 464 9.71 -7.30 -13.45
N ARG A 465 10.31 -8.49 -13.25
CA ARG A 465 9.70 -9.63 -12.55
C ARG A 465 10.29 -9.84 -11.14
N ALA A 466 11.13 -8.92 -10.69
CA ALA A 466 11.79 -9.00 -9.40
C ALA A 466 10.77 -8.87 -8.26
N ILE A 467 10.55 -9.95 -7.53
CA ILE A 467 9.80 -9.94 -6.27
C ILE A 467 10.83 -9.90 -5.14
N PRO A 468 10.70 -9.01 -4.14
CA PRO A 468 11.53 -9.05 -2.94
C PRO A 468 11.39 -10.44 -2.32
N TYR A 469 12.48 -11.14 -1.98
CA TYR A 469 12.38 -12.49 -1.44
C TYR A 469 12.41 -12.47 0.09
N ASP A 470 11.35 -12.99 0.73
CA ASP A 470 11.27 -13.20 2.19
C ASP A 470 11.19 -14.68 2.56
N ARG A 471 12.17 -15.47 2.14
CA ARG A 471 12.26 -16.86 2.60
C ARG A 471 13.59 -17.17 3.27
N HIS A 472 13.50 -17.40 4.57
CA HIS A 472 14.39 -18.30 5.30
C HIS A 472 14.20 -19.75 4.81
N THR A 473 14.56 -20.07 3.57
CA THR A 473 14.78 -21.49 3.22
C THR A 473 16.06 -21.96 3.90
N VAL A 474 16.10 -23.21 4.38
CA VAL A 474 17.31 -23.79 5.02
C VAL A 474 18.56 -23.58 4.15
N THR A 475 18.43 -23.70 2.84
CA THR A 475 19.50 -23.43 1.85
C THR A 475 19.90 -21.97 1.73
N GLU A 476 18.98 -21.00 1.88
CA GLU A 476 19.33 -19.58 1.98
C GLU A 476 19.83 -19.20 3.36
N THR A 477 19.32 -19.78 4.44
CA THR A 477 19.93 -19.65 5.78
C THR A 477 21.39 -20.07 5.68
N VAL A 478 21.70 -21.22 5.07
CA VAL A 478 23.09 -21.65 4.80
C VAL A 478 23.84 -20.69 3.86
N ARG A 479 23.22 -20.15 2.81
CA ARG A 479 23.88 -19.16 1.93
C ARG A 479 24.14 -17.81 2.61
N THR A 480 23.23 -17.38 3.47
CA THR A 480 23.41 -16.16 4.26
C THR A 480 24.58 -16.37 5.21
N LEU A 481 24.80 -17.58 5.76
CA LEU A 481 25.94 -17.91 6.63
C LEU A 481 27.30 -17.71 5.93
N PHE A 482 27.37 -17.43 4.63
CA PHE A 482 28.61 -16.99 4.00
C PHE A 482 28.85 -15.48 4.19
N PRO A 483 30.06 -15.08 4.59
CA PRO A 483 30.37 -13.71 5.01
C PRO A 483 30.52 -12.70 3.86
N ALA A 484 30.54 -13.15 2.61
CA ALA A 484 30.60 -12.26 1.44
C ALA A 484 29.24 -11.60 1.22
N SER A 485 28.88 -10.63 2.06
CA SER A 485 27.66 -9.86 1.85
C SER A 485 27.73 -9.15 0.50
N ARG A 486 26.61 -9.17 -0.22
CA ARG A 486 26.47 -8.47 -1.51
C ARG A 486 26.17 -6.98 -1.32
N GLU A 487 26.23 -6.45 -0.09
CA GLU A 487 25.78 -5.10 0.23
C GLU A 487 26.60 -4.00 -0.47
N PRO A 488 27.95 -4.04 -0.57
CA PRO A 488 28.68 -3.03 -1.34
C PRO A 488 28.30 -3.05 -2.83
N LYS A 489 28.08 -4.24 -3.40
CA LYS A 489 27.61 -4.40 -4.79
C LYS A 489 26.22 -3.79 -4.94
N ARG A 490 25.30 -4.09 -4.02
CA ARG A 490 23.95 -3.51 -3.96
C ARG A 490 23.99 -1.99 -3.86
N ARG A 491 24.79 -1.43 -2.94
CA ARG A 491 24.97 0.02 -2.76
C ARG A 491 25.59 0.68 -3.98
N ARG A 492 26.54 0.02 -4.64
CA ARG A 492 27.15 0.51 -5.88
C ARG A 492 26.12 0.61 -6.99
N ARG A 493 25.18 -0.34 -7.07
CA ARG A 493 24.07 -0.29 -8.04
C ARG A 493 23.10 0.85 -7.73
N ILE A 494 22.68 0.98 -6.48
CA ILE A 494 21.84 2.12 -6.04
C ILE A 494 22.52 3.44 -6.41
N TYR A 495 23.80 3.60 -6.07
CA TYR A 495 24.58 4.79 -6.42
C TYR A 495 24.64 5.03 -7.94
N ARG A 496 24.90 3.99 -8.75
CA ARG A 496 24.93 4.10 -10.21
C ARG A 496 23.57 4.52 -10.78
N MET A 497 22.47 3.92 -10.30
CA MET A 497 21.12 4.29 -10.72
C MET A 497 20.79 5.73 -10.34
N ARG A 498 21.10 6.16 -9.10
CA ARG A 498 20.92 7.56 -8.68
C ARG A 498 21.78 8.53 -9.47
N LYS A 499 22.99 8.12 -9.87
CA LYS A 499 23.85 8.91 -10.76
C LYS A 499 23.22 9.05 -12.15
N GLN A 500 22.71 7.96 -12.73
CA GLN A 500 22.05 7.96 -14.03
C GLN A 500 20.76 8.80 -14.03
N GLN A 501 20.01 8.77 -12.94
CA GLN A 501 18.81 9.61 -12.74
C GLN A 501 19.14 11.11 -12.54
N GLY A 502 20.42 11.49 -12.37
CA GLY A 502 20.81 12.89 -12.14
C GLY A 502 20.47 13.45 -10.75
N VAL A 503 20.01 12.60 -9.82
CA VAL A 503 19.42 13.04 -8.54
C VAL A 503 20.39 13.01 -7.35
N LEU A 504 21.69 12.83 -7.59
CA LEU A 504 22.70 12.73 -6.52
C LEU A 504 22.87 14.03 -5.72
N ALA A 505 22.61 15.18 -6.33
CA ALA A 505 22.71 16.48 -5.67
C ALA A 505 21.54 16.75 -4.73
N ASP A 506 20.36 16.16 -4.99
CA ASP A 506 19.17 16.33 -4.16
C ASP A 506 19.21 15.36 -2.96
N PRO A 507 19.29 15.85 -1.70
CA PRO A 507 19.23 14.99 -0.51
C PRO A 507 17.93 14.18 -0.43
N ARG A 508 16.80 14.71 -0.94
CA ARG A 508 15.50 14.02 -0.96
C ARG A 508 15.54 12.79 -1.84
N ARG A 509 16.32 12.80 -2.92
CA ARG A 509 16.31 11.69 -3.88
C ARG A 509 17.52 10.78 -3.70
N SER A 510 18.68 11.37 -3.44
CA SER A 510 19.93 10.63 -3.28
C SER A 510 19.96 9.76 -2.03
N MET A 511 19.22 10.12 -0.96
CA MET A 511 19.26 9.44 0.35
C MET A 511 20.71 9.19 0.84
N HIS A 512 21.61 10.14 0.53
CA HIS A 512 23.03 10.04 0.82
C HIS A 512 23.70 8.76 0.28
N ALA A 513 23.28 8.26 -0.90
CA ALA A 513 23.79 7.02 -1.49
C ALA A 513 25.32 6.93 -1.59
N ARG A 514 26.02 8.05 -1.86
CA ARG A 514 27.49 8.10 -1.89
C ARG A 514 28.10 7.81 -0.51
N TRP A 515 27.53 8.39 0.54
CA TRP A 515 27.96 8.19 1.92
C TRP A 515 27.75 6.74 2.37
N LEU A 516 26.57 6.18 2.09
CA LEU A 516 26.25 4.80 2.43
C LEU A 516 27.13 3.79 1.66
N LEU A 517 27.43 4.07 0.38
CA LEU A 517 28.35 3.26 -0.41
C LEU A 517 29.76 3.28 0.17
N PHE A 518 30.28 4.46 0.53
CA PHE A 518 31.62 4.60 1.09
C PHE A 518 31.80 3.69 2.31
N PHE A 519 30.93 3.79 3.32
CA PHE A 519 31.07 2.95 4.52
C PHE A 519 30.76 1.47 4.28
N SER A 520 29.95 1.13 3.27
CA SER A 520 29.76 -0.27 2.89
C SER A 520 31.05 -0.86 2.29
N VAL A 521 31.77 -0.07 1.49
CA VAL A 521 33.10 -0.45 0.97
C VAL A 521 34.12 -0.53 2.09
N VAL A 522 34.17 0.45 3.00
CA VAL A 522 35.05 0.42 4.19
C VAL A 522 34.80 -0.84 5.00
N SER A 523 33.55 -1.15 5.34
CA SER A 523 33.20 -2.36 6.09
C SER A 523 33.67 -3.64 5.40
N SER A 524 33.50 -3.75 4.08
CA SER A 524 34.00 -4.92 3.34
C SER A 524 35.52 -4.99 3.28
N LEU A 525 36.21 -3.87 3.04
CA LEU A 525 37.67 -3.81 3.06
C LEU A 525 38.20 -4.21 4.44
N SER A 526 37.67 -3.60 5.51
CA SER A 526 37.98 -3.92 6.90
C SER A 526 37.82 -5.42 7.19
N TYR A 527 36.69 -6.03 6.78
CA TYR A 527 36.47 -7.46 6.89
C TYR A 527 37.52 -8.30 6.15
N PHE A 528 37.78 -8.01 4.87
CA PHE A 528 38.75 -8.76 4.08
C PHE A 528 40.16 -8.62 4.65
N THR A 529 40.59 -7.41 5.01
CA THR A 529 41.91 -7.17 5.60
C THR A 529 42.08 -7.93 6.92
N SER A 530 41.15 -7.77 7.86
CA SER A 530 41.24 -8.41 9.18
C SER A 530 41.15 -9.94 9.10
N THR A 531 40.29 -10.48 8.23
CA THR A 531 40.18 -11.94 8.02
C THR A 531 41.43 -12.49 7.34
N THR A 532 41.93 -11.84 6.30
CA THR A 532 43.15 -12.25 5.61
C THR A 532 44.34 -12.25 6.56
N VAL A 533 44.51 -11.19 7.38
CA VAL A 533 45.54 -11.17 8.41
C VAL A 533 45.35 -12.34 9.37
N CYS A 534 44.17 -12.54 9.98
CA CYS A 534 44.01 -13.66 10.90
C CYS A 534 44.28 -15.04 10.28
N VAL A 535 43.84 -15.27 9.04
CA VAL A 535 44.03 -16.56 8.34
C VAL A 535 45.48 -16.77 7.93
N LEU A 536 46.13 -15.78 7.30
CA LEU A 536 47.54 -15.88 6.90
C LEU A 536 48.44 -16.17 8.09
N TRP A 537 48.17 -15.47 9.20
CA TRP A 537 48.96 -15.59 10.42
C TRP A 537 48.71 -16.92 11.13
N PHE A 538 47.47 -17.41 11.14
CA PHE A 538 47.15 -18.75 11.63
C PHE A 538 47.80 -19.86 10.80
N LEU A 539 47.81 -19.74 9.47
CA LEU A 539 48.49 -20.71 8.60
C LEU A 539 49.99 -20.75 8.89
N ARG A 540 50.61 -19.58 9.09
CA ARG A 540 52.01 -19.47 9.49
C ARG A 540 52.29 -20.01 10.88
N ASP A 541 51.38 -19.82 11.83
CA ASP A 541 51.51 -20.44 13.16
C ASP A 541 51.62 -21.97 13.04
N ILE A 542 50.91 -22.59 12.09
CA ILE A 542 50.96 -24.05 11.82
C ILE A 542 52.16 -24.45 10.95
N GLY A 543 52.99 -23.50 10.51
CA GLY A 543 54.14 -23.75 9.64
C GLY A 543 53.77 -23.93 8.16
N ILE A 544 52.57 -23.52 7.75
CA ILE A 544 52.16 -23.51 6.34
C ILE A 544 52.56 -22.16 5.74
N ASP A 545 53.58 -22.19 4.88
CA ASP A 545 53.97 -21.02 4.10
C ASP A 545 52.94 -20.76 3.00
N VAL A 546 52.27 -19.60 3.07
CA VAL A 546 51.13 -19.29 2.20
C VAL A 546 51.56 -18.89 0.78
N LEU A 547 52.86 -18.60 0.59
CA LEU A 547 53.44 -18.32 -0.71
C LEU A 547 53.74 -19.63 -1.45
N GLY A 548 52.85 -20.04 -2.35
CA GLY A 548 53.17 -21.11 -3.31
C GLY A 548 54.40 -20.76 -4.16
N PRO A 549 55.07 -21.77 -4.77
CA PRO A 549 56.25 -21.56 -5.62
C PRO A 549 56.13 -20.43 -6.66
N PRO A 550 54.96 -20.17 -7.30
CA PRO A 550 54.83 -19.09 -8.28
C PRO A 550 55.02 -17.69 -7.69
N VAL A 551 54.58 -17.46 -6.45
CA VAL A 551 54.66 -16.13 -5.83
C VAL A 551 56.08 -15.86 -5.32
N GLN A 552 56.77 -16.89 -4.82
CA GLN A 552 58.20 -16.79 -4.49
C GLN A 552 59.05 -16.47 -5.73
N LEU A 553 58.68 -17.00 -6.90
CA LEU A 553 59.37 -16.71 -8.16
C LEU A 553 59.23 -15.23 -8.58
N VAL A 554 58.06 -14.62 -8.30
CA VAL A 554 57.79 -13.19 -8.54
C VAL A 554 58.46 -12.29 -7.52
N LEU A 555 58.67 -12.74 -6.28
CA LEU A 555 59.30 -11.96 -5.21
C LEU A 555 60.85 -11.98 -5.26
N ARG A 556 61.42 -12.97 -5.94
CA ARG A 556 62.87 -13.16 -6.11
C ARG A 556 63.66 -11.94 -6.64
N PRO A 557 63.13 -11.10 -7.56
CA PRO A 557 63.82 -9.90 -8.05
C PRO A 557 63.98 -8.79 -6.99
N TRP A 558 63.22 -8.83 -5.90
CA TRP A 558 63.28 -7.84 -4.82
C TRP A 558 64.11 -8.31 -3.62
N ASP A 559 64.88 -9.39 -3.78
CA ASP A 559 65.77 -9.97 -2.75
C ASP A 559 65.07 -10.28 -1.42
N VAL A 560 63.77 -10.61 -1.51
CA VAL A 560 62.93 -10.94 -0.36
C VAL A 560 63.23 -12.36 0.10
N PRO A 561 63.56 -12.60 1.39
CA PRO A 561 63.83 -13.93 1.90
C PRO A 561 62.65 -14.90 1.68
N PRO A 562 62.91 -16.19 1.39
CA PRO A 562 61.85 -17.19 1.29
C PRO A 562 61.09 -17.28 2.63
N GLY A 563 59.76 -17.23 2.56
CA GLY A 563 58.91 -17.22 3.76
C GLY A 563 58.68 -15.83 4.37
N VAL A 564 59.12 -14.74 3.73
CA VAL A 564 58.74 -13.36 4.07
C VAL A 564 57.75 -12.81 3.05
N ILE A 565 56.63 -12.24 3.52
CA ILE A 565 55.65 -11.52 2.72
C ILE A 565 55.90 -10.02 2.98
N PRO A 566 56.56 -9.30 2.05
CA PRO A 566 56.78 -7.86 2.18
C PRO A 566 55.45 -7.16 2.41
N LEU A 567 55.45 -6.07 3.17
CA LEU A 567 54.25 -5.36 3.65
C LEU A 567 53.48 -6.10 4.76
N VAL A 568 53.26 -7.42 4.70
CA VAL A 568 52.51 -8.13 5.75
C VAL A 568 53.36 -8.39 6.99
N ASP A 569 54.61 -8.81 6.80
CA ASP A 569 55.54 -9.03 7.92
C ASP A 569 56.07 -7.72 8.50
N ASP A 570 56.17 -6.68 7.67
CA ASP A 570 56.60 -5.34 8.09
C ASP A 570 55.53 -4.61 8.93
N LEU A 571 54.26 -5.02 8.83
CA LEU A 571 53.15 -4.47 9.62
C LEU A 571 53.15 -4.96 11.08
N ARG A 572 53.96 -5.98 11.40
CA ARG A 572 54.06 -6.57 12.72
C ARG A 572 55.13 -5.88 13.56
N VAL A 573 54.89 -5.75 14.86
CA VAL A 573 55.94 -5.37 15.82
C VAL A 573 57.10 -6.40 15.77
N PRO A 574 58.38 -5.98 15.76
CA PRO A 574 59.51 -6.87 15.59
C PRO A 574 59.56 -8.07 16.56
N ASP A 575 59.10 -7.87 17.79
CA ASP A 575 59.18 -8.86 18.88
C ASP A 575 58.06 -9.92 18.87
N TYR A 576 57.11 -9.82 17.95
CA TYR A 576 55.98 -10.74 17.92
C TYR A 576 56.39 -12.09 17.33
N LYS A 577 56.09 -13.17 18.07
CA LYS A 577 56.54 -14.53 17.77
C LYS A 577 55.54 -15.30 16.92
N LEU A 578 55.99 -15.75 15.75
CA LEU A 578 55.25 -16.68 14.87
C LEU A 578 55.62 -18.13 15.21
N GLY A 579 54.72 -19.07 14.92
CA GLY A 579 54.95 -20.51 15.11
C GLY A 579 54.52 -21.05 16.47
N LEU A 580 54.01 -20.19 17.35
CA LEU A 580 53.46 -20.56 18.66
C LEU A 580 51.95 -20.79 18.54
N VAL A 581 51.56 -21.88 17.85
CA VAL A 581 50.14 -22.21 17.57
C VAL A 581 49.27 -22.04 18.79
N TRP A 582 49.66 -22.66 19.91
CA TRP A 582 48.83 -22.69 21.11
C TRP A 582 48.73 -21.32 21.77
N GLU A 583 49.79 -20.53 21.82
CA GLU A 583 49.75 -19.19 22.42
C GLU A 583 48.91 -18.22 21.58
N ASN A 584 48.99 -18.34 20.25
CA ASN A 584 48.32 -17.44 19.31
C ASN A 584 46.86 -17.84 19.04
N LEU A 585 46.49 -19.12 19.24
CA LEU A 585 45.17 -19.67 18.89
C LEU A 585 43.98 -18.87 19.44
N PRO A 586 43.94 -18.44 20.73
CA PRO A 586 42.83 -17.63 21.25
C PRO A 586 42.59 -16.35 20.44
N ALA A 587 43.65 -15.62 20.13
CA ALA A 587 43.60 -14.39 19.33
C ALA A 587 43.07 -14.65 17.91
N ARG A 588 43.48 -15.75 17.26
CA ARG A 588 43.03 -16.10 15.90
C ARG A 588 41.55 -16.46 15.86
N ILE A 589 41.09 -17.34 16.75
CA ILE A 589 39.69 -17.79 16.81
C ILE A 589 38.76 -16.61 17.09
N ILE A 590 39.12 -15.80 18.09
CA ILE A 590 38.33 -14.62 18.45
C ILE A 590 38.34 -13.61 17.30
N GLY A 591 39.50 -13.36 16.70
CA GLY A 591 39.65 -12.47 15.56
C GLY A 591 38.72 -12.84 14.40
N LEU A 592 38.72 -14.12 13.99
CA LEU A 592 37.79 -14.61 12.96
C LEU A 592 36.32 -14.45 13.38
N SER A 593 35.98 -14.82 14.63
CA SER A 593 34.60 -14.75 15.10
C SER A 593 34.05 -13.31 15.07
N PHE A 594 34.85 -12.32 15.45
CA PHE A 594 34.48 -10.91 15.38
C PHE A 594 34.45 -10.37 13.95
N ALA A 595 35.38 -10.78 13.08
CA ALA A 595 35.36 -10.38 11.68
C ALA A 595 34.01 -10.76 11.03
N LEU A 596 33.56 -12.00 11.27
CA LEU A 596 32.29 -12.51 10.77
C LEU A 596 31.09 -11.77 11.39
N ALA A 597 31.04 -11.65 12.72
CA ALA A 597 29.90 -11.01 13.40
C ALA A 597 29.78 -9.50 13.07
N SER A 598 30.91 -8.78 13.04
CA SER A 598 30.92 -7.32 12.82
C SER A 598 30.52 -6.91 11.41
N VAL A 599 31.01 -7.62 10.39
CA VAL A 599 30.65 -7.33 8.99
C VAL A 599 29.16 -7.48 8.77
N ARG A 600 28.55 -8.54 9.33
CA ARG A 600 27.10 -8.74 9.28
C ARG A 600 26.33 -7.72 10.09
N TYR A 601 26.76 -7.42 11.31
CA TYR A 601 26.13 -6.40 12.14
C TYR A 601 26.00 -5.07 11.38
N TYR A 602 27.09 -4.59 10.80
CA TYR A 602 27.05 -3.36 10.02
C TYR A 602 26.25 -3.53 8.72
N GLN A 603 26.54 -4.54 7.92
CA GLN A 603 26.01 -4.64 6.56
C GLN A 603 24.52 -5.02 6.50
N ASN A 604 24.05 -5.86 7.41
CA ASN A 604 22.65 -6.30 7.41
C ASN A 604 21.74 -5.28 8.09
N ILE A 605 22.20 -4.63 9.18
CA ILE A 605 21.35 -3.77 10.01
C ILE A 605 21.60 -2.28 9.72
N LEU A 606 22.87 -1.84 9.74
CA LEU A 606 23.22 -0.42 9.84
C LEU A 606 23.57 0.27 8.50
N SER A 607 24.00 -0.50 7.50
CA SER A 607 24.50 0.03 6.22
C SER A 607 23.47 0.83 5.42
N GLY A 608 22.18 0.58 5.67
CA GLY A 608 21.07 1.20 4.95
C GLY A 608 20.40 2.37 5.63
N VAL A 609 20.70 2.59 6.91
CA VAL A 609 20.11 3.66 7.70
C VAL A 609 21.11 4.80 7.84
N THR A 610 20.62 6.03 7.92
CA THR A 610 21.46 7.22 8.15
C THR A 610 20.68 8.28 8.89
N THR A 611 21.25 8.85 9.94
CA THR A 611 20.58 9.91 10.70
C THR A 611 20.63 11.25 9.96
N LEU A 612 21.40 11.34 8.86
CA LEU A 612 21.51 12.52 8.02
C LEU A 612 20.17 12.91 7.36
N VAL A 613 19.23 11.96 7.19
CA VAL A 613 17.87 12.26 6.71
C VAL A 613 17.07 13.14 7.67
N ALA A 614 17.49 13.25 8.94
CA ALA A 614 16.90 14.13 9.94
C ALA A 614 17.72 15.42 10.15
N ARG A 615 18.68 15.73 9.26
CA ARG A 615 19.53 16.93 9.37
C ARG A 615 18.72 18.18 9.04
N SER A 616 18.34 18.95 10.06
CA SER A 616 17.81 20.31 9.94
C SER A 616 18.15 21.14 11.16
N SER A 617 18.26 22.46 10.98
CA SER A 617 18.38 23.44 12.06
C SER A 617 17.06 23.63 12.82
N ALA A 618 15.93 23.32 12.20
CA ALA A 618 14.60 23.44 12.78
C ALA A 618 14.25 22.29 13.76
N LEU A 619 15.08 21.23 13.80
CA LEU A 619 14.86 20.07 14.65
C LEU A 619 15.79 20.05 15.87
N PRO A 620 15.27 19.80 17.09
CA PRO A 620 16.11 19.67 18.27
C PRO A 620 16.90 18.35 18.25
N GLY A 621 18.03 18.31 18.97
CA GLY A 621 18.80 17.07 19.17
C GLY A 621 19.94 16.84 18.18
N ALA A 622 20.49 17.89 17.58
CA ALA A 622 21.67 17.80 16.72
C ALA A 622 22.85 17.01 17.33
N PRO A 623 23.19 17.14 18.64
CA PRO A 623 24.27 16.35 19.24
C PRO A 623 24.00 14.85 19.21
N LEU A 624 22.80 14.42 19.58
CA LEU A 624 22.42 13.00 19.56
C LEU A 624 22.44 12.44 18.13
N ARG A 625 21.91 13.20 17.16
CA ARG A 625 21.93 12.83 15.74
C ARG A 625 23.36 12.61 15.24
N ILE A 626 24.26 13.55 15.52
CA ILE A 626 25.68 13.46 15.12
C ILE A 626 26.35 12.29 15.82
N ALA A 627 26.17 12.14 17.14
CA ALA A 627 26.74 11.04 17.91
C ALA A 627 26.27 9.68 17.39
N ALA A 628 24.97 9.53 17.10
CA ALA A 628 24.41 8.32 16.52
C ALA A 628 24.96 8.04 15.12
N GLU A 629 25.11 9.04 14.25
CA GLU A 629 25.75 8.83 12.93
C GLU A 629 27.19 8.33 13.08
N ILE A 630 27.98 9.00 13.92
CA ILE A 630 29.38 8.62 14.17
C ILE A 630 29.44 7.19 14.70
N ALA A 631 28.62 6.86 15.69
CA ALA A 631 28.59 5.53 16.29
C ALA A 631 28.12 4.45 15.29
N ILE A 632 27.15 4.75 14.42
CA ILE A 632 26.71 3.82 13.36
C ILE A 632 27.87 3.57 12.38
N ARG A 633 28.55 4.62 11.92
CA ARG A 633 29.61 4.52 10.91
C ARG A 633 30.92 3.96 11.44
N ALA A 634 31.27 4.25 12.69
CA ALA A 634 32.45 3.71 13.35
C ALA A 634 32.42 2.17 13.40
N MET A 635 31.23 1.55 13.44
CA MET A 635 31.08 0.09 13.45
C MET A 635 31.54 -0.58 12.15
N ALA A 636 31.69 0.14 11.04
CA ALA A 636 32.21 -0.43 9.79
C ALA A 636 33.67 -0.93 9.94
N PRO A 637 34.61 -0.14 10.47
CA PRO A 637 35.98 -0.59 10.75
C PRO A 637 36.26 -1.04 12.19
N TRP A 638 35.35 -0.81 13.16
CA TRP A 638 35.59 -0.98 14.60
C TRP A 638 36.27 -2.30 15.00
N ALA A 639 35.63 -3.43 14.67
CA ALA A 639 36.17 -4.73 15.03
C ALA A 639 37.48 -5.01 14.32
N SER A 640 37.62 -4.61 13.05
CA SER A 640 38.85 -4.85 12.28
C SER A 640 40.05 -4.14 12.88
N TRP A 641 39.92 -2.93 13.41
CA TRP A 641 41.04 -2.28 14.10
C TRP A 641 41.49 -3.04 15.35
N LEU A 642 40.55 -3.54 16.15
CA LEU A 642 40.86 -4.33 17.34
C LEU A 642 41.46 -5.69 16.97
N ILE A 643 40.94 -6.33 15.93
CA ILE A 643 41.50 -7.59 15.41
C ILE A 643 42.94 -7.38 14.93
N LEU A 644 43.18 -6.33 14.15
CA LEU A 644 44.52 -6.02 13.64
C LEU A 644 45.48 -5.69 14.78
N TRP A 645 45.05 -4.93 15.80
CA TRP A 645 45.85 -4.69 17.00
C TRP A 645 46.33 -6.00 17.64
N VAL A 646 45.41 -6.90 17.95
CA VAL A 646 45.73 -8.18 18.60
C VAL A 646 46.61 -9.07 17.72
N ASN A 647 46.43 -9.03 16.39
CA ASN A 647 47.13 -9.94 15.48
C ASN A 647 48.48 -9.39 14.98
N LEU A 648 48.76 -8.10 15.14
CA LEU A 648 49.98 -7.44 14.66
C LEU A 648 50.87 -6.88 15.78
N VAL A 649 50.29 -6.57 16.96
CA VAL A 649 51.00 -5.94 18.08
C VAL A 649 51.26 -6.94 19.20
N ASP A 650 50.21 -7.40 19.88
CA ASP A 650 50.32 -8.41 20.94
C ASP A 650 49.07 -9.29 21.01
N VAL A 651 49.25 -10.61 20.90
CA VAL A 651 48.16 -11.58 21.01
C VAL A 651 47.54 -11.63 22.39
N ARG A 652 48.29 -11.23 23.44
CA ARG A 652 47.83 -11.26 24.83
C ARG A 652 46.75 -10.24 25.12
N ASP A 653 46.60 -9.22 24.25
CA ASP A 653 45.59 -8.18 24.35
C ASP A 653 44.21 -8.61 23.85
N TRP A 654 44.04 -9.87 23.42
CA TRP A 654 42.73 -10.36 22.96
C TRP A 654 41.60 -10.16 23.99
N PRO A 655 41.78 -10.33 25.32
CA PRO A 655 40.69 -10.15 26.28
C PRO A 655 40.26 -8.69 26.35
N LEU A 656 41.23 -7.76 26.42
CA LEU A 656 40.98 -6.32 26.44
C LEU A 656 40.31 -5.85 25.15
N SER A 657 40.82 -6.30 24.00
CA SER A 657 40.25 -5.97 22.69
C SER A 657 38.82 -6.50 22.53
N THR A 658 38.52 -7.67 23.09
CA THR A 658 37.15 -8.23 23.13
C THR A 658 36.22 -7.32 23.94
N ALA A 659 36.65 -6.92 25.14
CA ALA A 659 35.91 -6.01 26.03
C ALA A 659 35.64 -4.63 25.38
N ILE A 660 36.66 -4.03 24.75
CA ILE A 660 36.52 -2.78 23.99
C ILE A 660 35.58 -2.97 22.80
N GLY A 661 35.70 -4.10 22.10
CA GLY A 661 34.84 -4.49 20.98
C GLY A 661 33.36 -4.43 21.33
N TYR A 662 32.96 -5.12 22.39
CA TYR A 662 31.57 -5.12 22.86
C TYR A 662 31.11 -3.78 23.40
N SER A 663 31.99 -3.02 24.05
CA SER A 663 31.69 -1.66 24.53
C SER A 663 31.30 -0.73 23.37
N GLY A 664 31.98 -0.84 22.23
CA GLY A 664 31.60 -0.12 21.01
C GLY A 664 30.22 -0.51 20.47
N VAL A 665 29.86 -1.80 20.52
CA VAL A 665 28.52 -2.29 20.12
C VAL A 665 27.45 -1.78 21.07
N VAL A 666 27.69 -1.78 22.39
CA VAL A 666 26.78 -1.19 23.39
C VAL A 666 26.55 0.28 23.07
N PHE A 667 27.62 1.05 22.88
CA PHE A 667 27.54 2.48 22.58
C PHE A 667 26.74 2.75 21.30
N SER A 668 27.01 2.01 20.23
CA SER A 668 26.28 2.14 18.96
C SER A 668 24.80 1.78 19.09
N ASN A 669 24.48 0.67 19.76
CA ASN A 669 23.09 0.25 20.00
C ASN A 669 22.34 1.27 20.86
N VAL A 670 22.94 1.77 21.94
CA VAL A 670 22.32 2.75 22.84
C VAL A 670 22.04 4.05 22.09
N LEU A 671 23.01 4.59 21.35
CA LEU A 671 22.82 5.84 20.62
C LEU A 671 21.83 5.70 19.46
N CYS A 672 21.89 4.60 18.71
CA CYS A 672 20.94 4.32 17.63
C CYS A 672 19.52 4.15 18.17
N ALA A 673 19.34 3.40 19.27
CA ALA A 673 18.05 3.22 19.93
C ALA A 673 17.53 4.52 20.55
N ALA A 674 18.41 5.33 21.16
CA ALA A 674 18.06 6.64 21.70
C ALA A 674 17.62 7.61 20.59
N PHE A 675 18.32 7.63 19.46
CA PHE A 675 17.92 8.40 18.28
C PHE A 675 16.55 7.93 17.76
N ALA A 676 16.39 6.63 17.48
CA ALA A 676 15.14 6.08 16.95
C ALA A 676 13.95 6.35 17.89
N THR A 677 14.12 6.12 19.20
CA THR A 677 13.07 6.32 20.20
C THR A 677 12.72 7.80 20.35
N ARG A 678 13.72 8.69 20.39
CA ARG A 678 13.49 10.14 20.51
C ARG A 678 12.72 10.68 19.31
N TYR A 679 13.16 10.36 18.10
CA TYR A 679 12.51 10.87 16.89
C TYR A 679 11.15 10.23 16.63
N LEU A 680 10.94 8.97 17.04
CA LEU A 680 9.62 8.36 17.07
C LEU A 680 8.68 9.08 18.04
N ALA A 681 9.16 9.41 19.25
CA ALA A 681 8.38 10.17 20.23
C ALA A 681 8.06 11.58 19.72
N LEU A 682 9.01 12.27 19.07
CA LEU A 682 8.77 13.57 18.46
C LEU A 682 7.76 13.48 17.29
N ALA A 683 7.85 12.44 16.47
CA ALA A 683 6.89 12.22 15.38
C ALA A 683 5.47 11.91 15.89
N ARG A 684 5.36 11.17 16.99
CA ARG A 684 4.09 10.94 17.70
C ARG A 684 3.55 12.23 18.32
N ALA A 685 4.41 13.03 18.95
CA ALA A 685 4.03 14.33 19.52
C ALA A 685 3.62 15.34 18.44
N ALA A 686 4.19 15.22 17.23
CA ALA A 686 3.76 15.95 16.05
C ALA A 686 2.48 15.36 15.43
N GLU A 687 1.93 14.25 15.95
CA GLU A 687 0.72 13.60 15.43
C GLU A 687 0.84 13.18 13.96
N LEU A 688 2.02 12.71 13.52
CA LEU A 688 2.18 12.13 12.19
C LEU A 688 1.41 10.81 12.11
N SER A 689 0.34 10.76 11.31
CA SER A 689 -0.56 9.59 11.27
C SER A 689 0.07 8.34 10.64
N THR A 690 1.19 8.50 9.92
CA THR A 690 1.95 7.38 9.35
C THR A 690 2.75 6.63 10.41
N VAL A 691 2.83 7.17 11.62
CA VAL A 691 3.53 6.61 12.77
C VAL A 691 2.53 5.90 13.69
N PRO A 692 2.82 4.67 14.14
CA PRO A 692 1.87 3.92 14.94
C PRO A 692 1.71 4.58 16.32
N PRO A 693 0.48 4.56 16.89
CA PRO A 693 0.19 5.17 18.18
C PRO A 693 0.99 4.52 19.30
N GLU A 694 1.09 5.19 20.45
CA GLU A 694 1.98 4.77 21.54
C GLU A 694 1.71 3.35 22.07
N HIS A 695 0.44 2.95 22.12
CA HIS A 695 0.02 1.62 22.58
C HIS A 695 0.44 0.49 21.63
N GLN A 696 0.80 0.80 20.38
CA GLN A 696 1.22 -0.18 19.40
C GLN A 696 2.75 -0.26 19.30
N LYS A 697 3.25 -1.48 19.43
CA LYS A 697 4.68 -1.80 19.42
C LYS A 697 5.21 -1.93 17.99
N ILE A 698 6.38 -1.35 17.74
CA ILE A 698 7.17 -1.61 16.53
C ILE A 698 8.09 -2.78 16.86
N ILE A 699 7.74 -3.99 16.42
CA ILE A 699 8.39 -5.26 16.80
C ILE A 699 9.91 -5.18 16.65
N GLY A 700 10.38 -4.69 15.50
CA GLY A 700 11.81 -4.56 15.21
C GLY A 700 12.56 -3.59 16.14
N LEU A 701 11.93 -2.47 16.52
CA LEU A 701 12.54 -1.48 17.41
C LEU A 701 12.60 -2.01 18.84
N ASP A 702 11.54 -2.67 19.32
CA ASP A 702 11.51 -3.26 20.65
C ASP A 702 12.54 -4.37 20.79
N ALA A 703 12.66 -5.23 19.78
CA ALA A 703 13.71 -6.24 19.71
C ALA A 703 15.09 -5.59 19.81
N PHE A 704 15.35 -4.51 19.07
CA PHE A 704 16.61 -3.79 19.10
C PHE A 704 16.90 -3.14 20.46
N ARG A 705 15.89 -2.53 21.10
CA ARG A 705 16.01 -1.94 22.45
C ARG A 705 16.38 -2.98 23.50
N GLN A 706 15.81 -4.18 23.40
CA GLN A 706 16.15 -5.28 24.30
C GLN A 706 17.59 -5.75 24.17
N TRP A 707 18.24 -5.52 23.02
CA TRP A 707 19.66 -5.87 22.84
C TRP A 707 20.58 -5.00 23.68
N GLY A 708 20.21 -3.74 23.97
CA GLY A 708 21.02 -2.84 24.80
C GLY A 708 21.38 -3.45 26.16
N PRO A 709 20.39 -3.79 27.01
CA PRO A 709 20.65 -4.42 28.30
C PRO A 709 21.38 -5.77 28.19
N THR A 710 21.02 -6.63 27.23
CA THR A 710 21.69 -7.95 27.09
C THR A 710 23.15 -7.80 26.69
N VAL A 711 23.45 -6.93 25.72
CA VAL A 711 24.83 -6.68 25.29
C VAL A 711 25.61 -5.93 26.37
N THR A 712 24.97 -5.07 27.17
CA THR A 712 25.61 -4.37 28.29
C THR A 712 26.02 -5.36 29.38
N LEU A 713 25.10 -6.22 29.83
CA LEU A 713 25.40 -7.28 30.81
C LEU A 713 26.55 -8.15 30.31
N TYR A 714 26.48 -8.59 29.05
CA TYR A 714 27.52 -9.38 28.44
C TYR A 714 28.86 -8.64 28.36
N SER A 715 28.87 -7.36 27.99
CA SER A 715 30.07 -6.51 27.95
C SER A 715 30.72 -6.39 29.33
N VAL A 716 29.94 -6.18 30.39
CA VAL A 716 30.44 -6.15 31.78
C VAL A 716 31.08 -7.48 32.15
N THR A 717 30.44 -8.61 31.84
CA THR A 717 31.00 -9.94 32.08
C THR A 717 32.33 -10.14 31.34
N VAL A 718 32.42 -9.70 30.09
CA VAL A 718 33.67 -9.77 29.30
C VAL A 718 34.76 -8.87 29.90
N TRP A 719 34.43 -7.68 30.39
CA TRP A 719 35.38 -6.81 31.10
C TRP A 719 35.94 -7.46 32.36
N VAL A 720 35.07 -8.11 33.16
CA VAL A 720 35.49 -8.84 34.36
C VAL A 720 36.43 -9.99 33.98
N PHE A 721 36.10 -10.79 32.97
CA PHE A 721 36.98 -11.85 32.51
C PHE A 721 38.30 -11.32 31.93
N ALA A 722 38.25 -10.23 31.17
CA ALA A 722 39.46 -9.61 30.62
C ALA A 722 40.41 -9.18 31.75
N TYR A 723 39.88 -8.49 32.77
CA TYR A 723 40.65 -8.09 33.95
C TYR A 723 41.25 -9.30 34.69
N LEU A 724 40.44 -10.33 34.94
CA LEU A 724 40.89 -11.53 35.67
C LEU A 724 41.91 -12.36 34.89
N ILE A 725 41.81 -12.43 33.56
CA ILE A 725 42.79 -13.10 32.70
C ILE A 725 44.10 -12.29 32.68
N MET A 726 44.01 -10.97 32.50
CA MET A 726 45.20 -10.09 32.45
C MET A 726 46.00 -10.09 33.75
N ASN A 727 45.32 -10.22 34.90
CA ASN A 727 45.99 -10.34 36.20
C ASN A 727 46.46 -11.77 36.54
N GLY A 728 46.25 -12.74 35.64
CA GLY A 728 46.67 -14.13 35.85
C GLY A 728 45.83 -14.93 36.84
N THR A 729 44.71 -14.39 37.32
CA THR A 729 43.78 -15.09 38.21
C THR A 729 43.08 -16.24 37.49
N LEU A 730 42.65 -16.01 36.25
CA LEU A 730 42.04 -17.03 35.39
C LEU A 730 43.08 -17.59 34.42
N LYS A 731 43.33 -18.90 34.52
CA LYS A 731 44.35 -19.59 33.70
C LYS A 731 43.77 -20.32 32.48
N ASP A 732 42.47 -20.63 32.49
CA ASP A 732 41.80 -21.41 31.43
C ASP A 732 41.47 -20.57 30.18
N THR A 733 42.44 -19.85 29.64
CA THR A 733 42.27 -18.85 28.58
C THR A 733 41.58 -19.40 27.32
N TYR A 734 41.85 -20.66 26.96
CA TYR A 734 41.21 -21.34 25.82
C TYR A 734 39.71 -21.52 25.99
N VAL A 735 39.25 -21.84 27.19
CA VAL A 735 37.82 -22.05 27.48
C VAL A 735 37.07 -20.73 27.32
N TYR A 736 37.64 -19.63 27.84
CA TYR A 736 37.07 -18.30 27.67
C TYR A 736 37.08 -17.85 26.21
N ALA A 737 38.18 -18.08 25.48
CA ALA A 737 38.28 -17.73 24.08
C ALA A 737 37.28 -18.49 23.21
N LEU A 738 37.14 -19.79 23.42
CA LEU A 738 36.14 -20.61 22.74
C LEU A 738 34.72 -20.17 23.08
N SER A 739 34.44 -19.87 24.35
CA SER A 739 33.12 -19.40 24.79
C SER A 739 32.73 -18.09 24.11
N VAL A 740 33.65 -17.11 24.07
CA VAL A 740 33.43 -15.84 23.37
C VAL A 740 33.21 -16.06 21.88
N ALA A 741 34.00 -16.93 21.25
CA ALA A 741 33.85 -17.25 19.83
C ALA A 741 32.50 -17.93 19.52
N LEU A 742 32.06 -18.88 20.35
CA LEU A 742 30.76 -19.53 20.21
C LEU A 742 29.61 -18.54 20.37
N VAL A 743 29.71 -17.61 21.31
CA VAL A 743 28.72 -16.53 21.46
C VAL A 743 28.72 -15.61 20.23
N ASN A 744 29.89 -15.21 19.74
CA ASN A 744 30.02 -14.40 18.52
C ASN A 744 29.37 -15.08 17.31
N ILE A 745 29.62 -16.37 17.12
CA ILE A 745 29.08 -17.10 15.97
C ILE A 745 27.59 -17.43 16.19
N GLY A 746 27.23 -18.13 17.25
CA GLY A 746 25.86 -18.58 17.49
C GLY A 746 24.90 -17.42 17.76
N LEU A 747 25.19 -16.60 18.76
CA LEU A 747 24.28 -15.54 19.17
C LEU A 747 24.36 -14.33 18.24
N PHE A 748 25.54 -13.79 17.98
CA PHE A 748 25.65 -12.55 17.22
C PHE A 748 25.56 -12.76 15.72
N TYR A 749 26.34 -13.68 15.15
CA TYR A 749 26.38 -13.90 13.70
C TYR A 749 25.13 -14.60 13.18
N VAL A 750 24.68 -15.69 13.79
CA VAL A 750 23.51 -16.47 13.31
C VAL A 750 22.19 -15.83 13.76
N LEU A 751 21.97 -15.66 15.06
CA LEU A 751 20.66 -15.26 15.58
C LEU A 751 20.40 -13.75 15.41
N LYS A 752 21.23 -12.89 16.01
CA LYS A 752 20.97 -11.44 16.08
C LYS A 752 21.15 -10.75 14.74
N THR A 753 22.30 -10.94 14.08
CA THR A 753 22.65 -10.24 12.83
C THR A 753 22.34 -11.05 11.56
N GLY A 754 21.91 -12.29 11.72
CA GLY A 754 21.42 -13.15 10.65
C GLY A 754 19.89 -13.17 10.60
N ILE A 755 19.27 -13.99 11.46
CA ILE A 755 17.82 -14.25 11.45
C ILE A 755 17.03 -12.99 11.83
N ASN A 756 17.36 -12.35 12.95
CA ASN A 756 16.59 -11.21 13.47
C ASN A 756 16.94 -9.86 12.82
N ALA A 757 17.92 -9.84 11.91
CA ALA A 757 18.41 -8.59 11.34
C ALA A 757 17.37 -7.88 10.48
N LEU A 758 16.51 -8.63 9.77
CA LEU A 758 15.47 -8.05 8.91
C LEU A 758 14.42 -7.31 9.73
N ASP A 759 13.95 -7.90 10.83
CA ASP A 759 12.96 -7.27 11.71
C ASP A 759 13.51 -5.99 12.33
N VAL A 760 14.73 -6.06 12.88
CA VAL A 760 15.41 -4.88 13.44
C VAL A 760 15.59 -3.80 12.39
N ARG A 761 16.06 -4.16 11.19
CA ARG A 761 16.22 -3.21 10.07
C ARG A 761 14.89 -2.58 9.68
N THR A 762 13.80 -3.35 9.68
CA THR A 762 12.44 -2.89 9.40
C THR A 762 12.02 -1.83 10.41
N GLY A 763 12.17 -2.11 11.70
CA GLY A 763 11.88 -1.16 12.77
C GLY A 763 12.72 0.11 12.71
N LEU A 764 14.02 -0.02 12.43
CA LEU A 764 14.93 1.12 12.27
C LEU A 764 14.57 1.96 11.03
N ASN A 765 14.32 1.34 9.87
CA ASN A 765 13.91 2.05 8.66
C ASN A 765 12.65 2.88 8.91
N ARG A 766 11.63 2.30 9.56
CA ARG A 766 10.40 3.01 9.93
C ARG A 766 10.68 4.25 10.79
N CYS A 767 11.51 4.11 11.82
CA CYS A 767 11.86 5.24 12.70
C CYS A 767 12.68 6.33 11.97
N PHE A 768 13.58 5.94 11.07
CA PHE A 768 14.43 6.87 10.32
C PHE A 768 13.63 7.62 9.24
N LEU A 769 12.66 6.97 8.60
CA LEU A 769 11.71 7.64 7.69
C LEU A 769 10.78 8.59 8.45
N ALA A 770 10.31 8.21 9.65
CA ALA A 770 9.55 9.13 10.51
C ALA A 770 10.40 10.36 10.90
N ALA A 771 11.69 10.18 11.20
CA ALA A 771 12.60 11.29 11.48
C ALA A 771 12.82 12.20 10.25
N GLU A 772 12.82 11.63 9.05
CA GLU A 772 12.87 12.39 7.80
C GLU A 772 11.60 13.21 7.56
N ARG A 773 10.41 12.62 7.75
CA ARG A 773 9.13 13.33 7.62
C ARG A 773 9.07 14.49 8.61
N LEU A 774 9.43 14.24 9.87
CA LEU A 774 9.48 15.26 10.91
C LEU A 774 10.42 16.42 10.55
N ARG A 775 11.54 16.13 9.88
CA ARG A 775 12.42 17.18 9.35
C ARG A 775 11.68 18.09 8.39
N TYR A 776 11.03 17.51 7.38
CA TYR A 776 10.38 18.29 6.35
C TYR A 776 9.16 19.05 6.86
N GLU A 777 8.44 18.47 7.83
CA GLU A 777 7.40 19.20 8.55
C GLU A 777 7.97 20.41 9.31
N ALA A 778 9.06 20.21 10.07
CA ALA A 778 9.70 21.31 10.80
C ALA A 778 10.20 22.40 9.84
N GLU A 779 10.81 22.04 8.73
CA GLU A 779 11.26 22.99 7.69
C GLU A 779 10.08 23.72 7.03
N ALA A 780 8.97 23.05 6.77
CA ALA A 780 7.76 23.66 6.22
C ALA A 780 7.16 24.70 7.19
N ASN A 781 7.16 24.41 8.49
CA ASN A 781 6.66 25.33 9.52
C ASN A 781 7.60 26.52 9.79
N HIS A 782 8.92 26.36 9.57
CA HIS A 782 9.90 27.43 9.80
C HIS A 782 10.09 28.36 8.60
N ARG A 783 9.69 27.96 7.39
CA ARG A 783 9.70 28.87 6.24
C ARG A 783 8.59 29.91 6.45
N PRO A 784 8.89 31.23 6.43
CA PRO A 784 7.83 32.23 6.42
C PRO A 784 6.93 31.93 5.22
N ARG A 785 5.62 31.78 5.46
CA ARG A 785 4.64 31.68 4.37
C ARG A 785 4.93 32.85 3.42
N PRO A 786 5.19 32.61 2.11
CA PRO A 786 5.29 33.72 1.18
C PRO A 786 4.00 34.55 1.35
N LEU A 787 4.17 35.84 1.66
CA LEU A 787 3.08 36.80 1.69
C LEU A 787 2.27 36.56 0.42
N ALA A 788 1.00 36.19 0.58
CA ALA A 788 0.10 35.96 -0.54
C ALA A 788 0.29 37.12 -1.52
N ALA A 789 0.63 36.82 -2.77
CA ALA A 789 0.75 37.84 -3.79
C ALA A 789 -0.51 38.71 -3.73
N PRO A 790 -0.38 40.05 -3.69
CA PRO A 790 -1.53 40.93 -3.58
C PRO A 790 -2.49 40.54 -4.70
N LYS A 791 -3.73 40.20 -4.34
CA LYS A 791 -4.80 39.95 -5.32
C LYS A 791 -4.81 41.16 -6.23
N HIS A 792 -4.38 41.01 -7.48
CA HIS A 792 -4.58 42.05 -8.48
C HIS A 792 -6.08 42.35 -8.48
N PRO A 793 -6.51 43.61 -8.25
CA PRO A 793 -7.90 43.95 -8.33
C PRO A 793 -8.37 43.54 -9.72
N VAL A 794 -9.39 42.69 -9.76
CA VAL A 794 -10.13 42.39 -10.97
C VAL A 794 -10.66 43.72 -11.47
N HIS A 795 -10.04 44.27 -12.50
CA HIS A 795 -10.64 45.37 -13.24
C HIS A 795 -11.93 44.82 -13.84
N ALA A 796 -13.05 45.26 -13.27
CA ALA A 796 -14.34 45.12 -13.91
C ALA A 796 -14.24 45.77 -15.30
N ASN A 797 -14.47 44.96 -16.33
CA ASN A 797 -14.60 45.43 -17.69
C ASN A 797 -15.89 46.27 -17.78
N PRO A 798 -15.86 47.56 -18.10
CA PRO A 798 -17.04 48.32 -18.44
C PRO A 798 -17.19 48.29 -19.95
N ASP A 799 -17.76 47.20 -20.48
CA ASP A 799 -18.39 47.12 -21.80
C ASP A 799 -19.38 45.95 -21.83
#